data_AF-A0AB34FWA0-F1
#
_entry.id   AF-A0AB34FWA0-F1
#
_cell.length_a   1.000
_cell.length_b   1.000
_cell.length_c   1.000
_cell.angle_alpha   90.00
_cell.angle_beta   90.00
_cell.angle_gamma   90.00
#
_symmetry.space_group_name_H-M   'P 1'
#
loop_
_entity.id
_entity.type
_entity.pdbx_description
1 polymer ?
#
loop_
_entity_poly.entity_id
_entity_poly.type
_entity_poly.pdbx_seq_one_letter_code
_entity_poly.pdbx_strand_id
1 'polypeptide(L)'
;MGETPDAERVDLAQDASNIAVTRALDEVPEERAAKRLKTNASAQPENGEATETQVPGEGLHDAPAKEPEARPDNHGNDPRDRRAGLAPIKKEYLIDLSGAKGEPDAMDDDEAEGRGANGGEQQRRDDRDSGGKGKKDKRKDKKKGQNIERTFGKFEDALPLCNSRAFTPEFSPRECRYGDRCKMCHDLRKYLAEGRRDDVETFSGKCPAFEQYGWCPSGWKCRFLKSHMEEIEREDGRKELVLIDRPAEGTEKDGERKENGDPNAKEGQDDSDERRVGIVNIVPLAAKINLNRKRVDFTKADEYIQWMNRESVNNNEYHHRRKDEGEANLEDLRALFVDPPFKPSEKRRLYFGPETPTLAPLTTQGNLPFRRLCVELGCQLTYSEMAIGMNLVQGNKSDWTLMKAHESEASPPTIAPGKSFVFDDYDHNRDLRFGAQISGNQPWIVTKAADVLNRYCPNLRLIDLNCGCPIDMVFKSGGGSALLESPGKMERMLRGMNALSGEIPITAKIRTGVKSSRPVATQLLGRLAFGAREHRERLGAPGCAAVTLHGRSREQRYTKKADWGYIGECAALIKTYNDEKDALTDTAAEPDASTLPNSKDGRMYFLGNGDCYSHVEYQEHVTNARVDSVMIGRGALIKPWLYEEIEKGQYLDKSSSERLTYIEKFVRYGLEAWGSDELGIGFTRRFLLEWLSFTYRYVPVGLLEYLPPNLNDRPPAYKGRDELETLMASSNYQDWIKITEMFLGPVHPGFRFQPKHKSNAYEAEG
;
A
#
# COMPACT_ATOMS: atom_id res chain seq x y z
N MET A 1 -38.08 -21.94 44.17
CA MET A 1 -38.29 -23.10 45.06
C MET A 1 -38.17 -24.35 44.20
N GLY A 2 -37.54 -25.41 44.69
CA GLY A 2 -37.28 -26.66 43.94
C GLY A 2 -36.14 -26.47 42.91
N GLU A 3 -34.86 -26.57 43.24
CA GLU A 3 -34.06 -27.70 43.81
C GLU A 3 -33.60 -28.73 42.77
N THR A 4 -32.33 -29.08 42.86
CA THR A 4 -31.63 -30.15 42.13
C THR A 4 -31.93 -31.53 42.74
N PRO A 5 -31.33 -32.61 42.23
CA PRO A 5 -30.14 -33.08 42.94
C PRO A 5 -28.97 -33.56 42.06
N ASP A 6 -27.81 -33.63 42.71
CA ASP A 6 -26.49 -34.06 42.21
C ASP A 6 -26.26 -35.59 42.23
N ALA A 7 -25.04 -35.96 41.80
CA ALA A 7 -24.26 -37.18 42.10
C ALA A 7 -24.44 -38.36 41.11
N GLU A 8 -23.38 -39.07 40.69
CA GLU A 8 -22.19 -39.46 41.47
C GLU A 8 -20.84 -39.38 40.71
N ARG A 9 -19.76 -39.54 41.49
CA ARG A 9 -18.35 -39.44 41.13
C ARG A 9 -17.67 -40.76 41.55
N VAL A 10 -16.95 -41.42 40.64
CA VAL A 10 -16.17 -42.64 40.97
C VAL A 10 -14.73 -42.46 40.51
N ASP A 11 -13.84 -42.25 41.49
CA ASP A 11 -12.41 -42.48 41.35
C ASP A 11 -12.13 -44.00 41.53
N LEU A 12 -11.36 -44.60 40.63
CA LEU A 12 -10.57 -45.79 40.94
C LEU A 12 -9.20 -45.67 40.29
N ALA A 13 -8.17 -45.99 41.08
CA ALA A 13 -6.77 -45.78 40.74
C ALA A 13 -6.03 -47.09 40.47
N GLN A 14 -4.81 -46.94 39.95
CA GLN A 14 -3.73 -47.94 39.92
C GLN A 14 -3.95 -49.17 39.02
N ASP A 15 -3.09 -49.30 38.00
CA ASP A 15 -2.15 -50.41 38.05
C ASP A 15 -0.82 -50.05 37.36
N ALA A 16 0.27 -50.63 37.84
CA ALA A 16 1.63 -50.36 37.34
C ALA A 16 2.31 -51.65 36.91
N SER A 17 3.03 -51.64 35.79
CA SER A 17 3.96 -52.72 35.45
C SER A 17 5.23 -52.19 34.76
N ASN A 18 6.37 -52.69 35.25
CA ASN A 18 7.70 -52.26 34.84
C ASN A 18 8.15 -52.97 33.56
N ILE A 19 8.81 -52.26 32.65
CA ILE A 19 9.94 -52.82 31.89
C ILE A 19 11.08 -51.81 31.92
N ALA A 20 12.17 -52.18 32.59
CA ALA A 20 13.43 -51.44 32.56
C ALA A 20 14.37 -52.07 31.53
N VAL A 21 15.03 -51.25 30.70
CA VAL A 21 16.21 -51.65 29.93
C VAL A 21 17.30 -50.63 30.15
N THR A 22 18.37 -51.07 30.80
CA THR A 22 19.57 -50.26 31.08
C THR A 22 20.59 -50.40 29.95
N ARG A 23 21.12 -49.25 29.50
CA ARG A 23 22.44 -49.12 28.85
C ARG A 23 22.90 -47.68 29.10
N ALA A 24 23.76 -47.48 30.09
CA ALA A 24 25.22 -47.57 29.96
C ALA A 24 25.78 -46.31 29.29
N LEU A 25 26.38 -45.47 30.13
CA LEU A 25 27.08 -44.23 29.78
C LEU A 25 28.41 -44.58 29.10
N ASP A 26 28.76 -43.81 28.07
CA ASP A 26 30.16 -43.61 27.66
C ASP A 26 30.37 -42.10 27.46
N GLU A 27 31.24 -41.50 28.26
CA GLU A 27 31.66 -40.11 28.16
C GLU A 27 32.77 -39.98 27.11
N VAL A 28 32.65 -39.04 26.17
CA VAL A 28 33.80 -38.61 25.34
C VAL A 28 33.84 -37.07 25.29
N PRO A 29 34.99 -36.41 25.51
CA PRO A 29 35.01 -34.96 25.79
C PRO A 29 34.95 -34.07 24.54
N GLU A 30 34.50 -32.83 24.73
CA GLU A 30 34.64 -31.75 23.75
C GLU A 30 36.12 -31.47 23.43
N GLU A 31 36.50 -31.48 22.15
CA GLU A 31 37.80 -30.97 21.71
C GLU A 31 37.67 -29.64 20.94
N ARG A 32 38.36 -28.61 21.45
CA ARG A 32 38.31 -27.24 20.93
C ARG A 32 39.05 -27.12 19.59
N ALA A 33 38.30 -26.95 18.49
CA ALA A 33 38.90 -26.62 17.19
C ALA A 33 39.51 -25.19 17.21
N ALA A 34 40.84 -25.11 17.19
CA ALA A 34 41.59 -23.86 17.21
C ALA A 34 42.11 -23.45 15.82
N LYS A 35 42.21 -22.13 15.62
CA LYS A 35 43.07 -21.40 14.65
C LYS A 35 42.87 -21.63 13.14
N ARG A 36 42.49 -20.52 12.51
CA ARG A 36 42.72 -20.17 11.10
C ARG A 36 44.03 -20.72 10.52
N LEU A 37 43.95 -21.38 9.37
CA LEU A 37 45.03 -21.39 8.38
C LEU A 37 44.70 -20.40 7.25
N LYS A 38 45.71 -19.62 6.84
CA LYS A 38 45.71 -18.84 5.59
C LYS A 38 46.53 -19.61 4.56
N THR A 39 46.02 -19.74 3.35
CA THR A 39 46.84 -20.08 2.17
C THR A 39 46.45 -19.15 1.02
N ASN A 40 47.37 -18.23 0.68
CA ASN A 40 47.33 -17.51 -0.58
C ASN A 40 47.93 -18.39 -1.67
N ALA A 41 47.26 -18.54 -2.81
CA ALA A 41 47.90 -18.89 -4.07
C ALA A 41 47.03 -18.36 -5.23
N SER A 42 47.50 -17.31 -5.89
CA SER A 42 46.91 -16.74 -7.10
C SER A 42 47.55 -17.37 -8.34
N ALA A 43 46.74 -17.77 -9.33
CA ALA A 43 47.22 -18.13 -10.66
C ALA A 43 46.31 -17.51 -11.73
N GLN A 44 46.90 -16.76 -12.65
CA GLN A 44 46.27 -16.29 -13.88
C GLN A 44 46.45 -17.35 -14.99
N PRO A 45 45.60 -17.37 -16.02
CA PRO A 45 45.95 -17.93 -17.32
C PRO A 45 46.35 -16.81 -18.30
N GLU A 46 47.51 -16.96 -18.94
CA GLU A 46 47.91 -16.18 -20.13
C GLU A 46 47.60 -16.93 -21.43
N ASN A 47 47.73 -16.24 -22.56
CA ASN A 47 47.40 -16.71 -23.91
C ASN A 47 48.34 -17.84 -24.42
N GLY A 48 47.85 -18.61 -25.39
CA GLY A 48 48.65 -19.51 -26.24
C GLY A 48 47.96 -19.72 -27.59
N GLU A 49 48.72 -19.60 -28.69
CA GLU A 49 48.22 -19.50 -30.06
C GLU A 49 48.02 -20.85 -30.79
N ALA A 50 47.52 -20.76 -32.03
CA ALA A 50 47.09 -21.86 -32.89
C ALA A 50 48.23 -22.69 -33.52
N THR A 51 47.85 -23.81 -34.17
CA THR A 51 48.58 -24.36 -35.33
C THR A 51 47.64 -25.21 -36.20
N GLU A 52 47.82 -25.15 -37.52
CA GLU A 52 46.99 -25.82 -38.54
C GLU A 52 47.47 -27.26 -38.86
N THR A 53 46.63 -28.08 -39.52
CA THR A 53 47.10 -29.18 -40.41
C THR A 53 46.05 -29.58 -41.47
N GLN A 54 46.49 -30.25 -42.56
CA GLN A 54 45.84 -30.28 -43.90
C GLN A 54 46.23 -31.58 -44.69
N VAL A 55 45.59 -32.08 -45.78
CA VAL A 55 44.53 -31.50 -46.66
C VAL A 55 43.29 -32.40 -47.03
N PRO A 56 43.26 -33.30 -48.06
CA PRO A 56 42.39 -33.00 -49.23
C PRO A 56 41.34 -34.02 -49.76
N GLY A 57 40.36 -33.47 -50.50
CA GLY A 57 39.61 -34.06 -51.66
C GLY A 57 38.47 -35.06 -51.36
N GLU A 58 37.37 -35.25 -52.12
CA GLU A 58 36.69 -34.63 -53.31
C GLU A 58 35.17 -35.08 -53.27
N GLY A 59 34.17 -34.71 -54.09
CA GLY A 59 34.01 -33.78 -55.23
C GLY A 59 32.65 -34.00 -56.00
N LEU A 60 32.34 -33.13 -56.99
CA LEU A 60 31.39 -33.29 -58.14
C LEU A 60 29.82 -33.22 -57.98
N HIS A 61 29.24 -32.23 -58.71
CA HIS A 61 27.98 -32.16 -59.51
C HIS A 61 26.51 -32.20 -58.96
N ASP A 62 25.86 -31.03 -59.08
CA ASP A 62 24.65 -30.66 -59.88
C ASP A 62 23.28 -31.40 -59.90
N ALA A 63 22.23 -30.56 -59.83
CA ALA A 63 20.89 -30.65 -60.46
C ALA A 63 19.74 -31.45 -59.74
N PRO A 64 18.43 -31.23 -60.08
CA PRO A 64 17.49 -30.80 -59.04
C PRO A 64 16.10 -31.51 -58.97
N ALA A 65 15.34 -31.13 -57.93
CA ALA A 65 13.87 -31.18 -57.79
C ALA A 65 13.13 -32.53 -57.71
N LYS A 66 12.45 -32.74 -56.57
CA LYS A 66 11.08 -33.32 -56.48
C LYS A 66 10.48 -33.09 -55.09
N GLU A 67 9.30 -32.47 -55.04
CA GLU A 67 8.39 -32.65 -53.90
C GLU A 67 7.84 -34.09 -53.92
N PRO A 68 7.46 -34.64 -52.76
CA PRO A 68 6.02 -34.72 -52.53
C PRO A 68 5.54 -34.55 -51.07
N GLU A 69 4.36 -33.92 -50.99
CA GLU A 69 3.25 -34.17 -50.05
C GLU A 69 3.42 -33.90 -48.53
N ALA A 70 2.57 -32.99 -48.07
CA ALA A 70 2.41 -32.61 -46.68
C ALA A 70 1.81 -33.73 -45.83
N ARG A 71 2.33 -33.89 -44.61
CA ARG A 71 1.61 -34.51 -43.49
C ARG A 71 1.00 -33.40 -42.63
N PRO A 72 -0.18 -33.61 -42.01
CA PRO A 72 -0.79 -32.60 -41.17
C PRO A 72 -0.05 -32.51 -39.84
N ASP A 73 0.85 -31.53 -39.71
CA ASP A 73 1.51 -31.24 -38.44
C ASP A 73 0.49 -30.65 -37.45
N ASN A 74 0.06 -31.51 -36.54
CA ASN A 74 -0.71 -31.18 -35.37
C ASN A 74 0.21 -30.44 -34.37
N HIS A 75 0.51 -29.17 -34.65
CA HIS A 75 1.37 -28.33 -33.83
C HIS A 75 0.70 -27.98 -32.48
N GLY A 76 0.88 -28.86 -31.49
CA GLY A 76 0.93 -28.44 -30.10
C GLY A 76 2.17 -27.59 -29.88
N ASN A 77 1.99 -26.25 -29.87
CA ASN A 77 3.11 -25.31 -29.80
C ASN A 77 3.86 -25.36 -28.46
N ASP A 78 5.17 -25.13 -28.55
CA ASP A 78 6.12 -25.32 -27.47
C ASP A 78 6.39 -24.02 -26.69
N PRO A 79 6.54 -24.04 -25.35
CA PRO A 79 6.92 -22.87 -24.56
C PRO A 79 8.19 -22.12 -25.01
N ARG A 80 9.04 -22.75 -25.82
CA ARG A 80 10.29 -22.19 -26.36
C ARG A 80 10.12 -21.05 -27.37
N ASP A 81 8.95 -20.87 -27.97
CA ASP A 81 8.69 -19.74 -28.90
C ASP A 81 8.47 -18.38 -28.19
N ARG A 82 8.49 -18.33 -26.86
CA ARG A 82 8.28 -17.11 -26.07
C ARG A 82 9.45 -16.12 -26.20
N ARG A 83 9.28 -15.10 -27.05
CA ARG A 83 10.17 -13.93 -27.10
C ARG A 83 10.07 -13.11 -25.81
N ALA A 84 11.05 -13.27 -24.92
CA ALA A 84 11.09 -12.62 -23.62
C ALA A 84 10.92 -11.08 -23.70
N GLY A 85 9.99 -10.53 -22.92
CA GLY A 85 9.71 -9.09 -22.87
C GLY A 85 8.70 -8.61 -23.92
N LEU A 86 8.20 -9.47 -24.81
CA LEU A 86 7.13 -9.17 -25.74
C LEU A 86 5.88 -9.98 -25.38
N ALA A 87 4.71 -9.35 -25.37
CA ALA A 87 3.44 -10.05 -25.11
C ALA A 87 3.03 -10.86 -26.35
N PRO A 88 2.62 -12.13 -26.18
CA PRO A 88 2.28 -13.02 -27.29
C PRO A 88 0.86 -12.74 -27.79
N ILE A 89 0.70 -11.71 -28.61
CA ILE A 89 -0.60 -11.34 -29.18
C ILE A 89 -0.79 -12.08 -30.50
N LYS A 90 -1.97 -12.70 -30.69
CA LYS A 90 -2.30 -13.46 -31.91
C LYS A 90 -2.21 -12.56 -33.14
N LYS A 91 -1.70 -13.13 -34.23
CA LYS A 91 -1.31 -12.41 -35.46
C LYS A 91 -2.43 -11.55 -36.05
N GLU A 92 -3.69 -11.97 -35.96
CA GLU A 92 -4.85 -11.25 -36.47
C GLU A 92 -5.15 -9.91 -35.75
N TYR A 93 -4.59 -9.69 -34.56
CA TYR A 93 -4.72 -8.43 -33.83
C TYR A 93 -3.49 -7.51 -33.96
N LEU A 94 -2.38 -7.99 -34.53
CA LEU A 94 -1.15 -7.20 -34.67
C LEU A 94 -1.30 -6.11 -35.75
N ILE A 95 -0.77 -4.92 -35.47
CA ILE A 95 -0.69 -3.83 -36.44
C ILE A 95 0.68 -3.89 -37.13
N ASP A 96 0.70 -3.99 -38.45
CA ASP A 96 1.94 -3.93 -39.22
C ASP A 96 2.52 -2.50 -39.21
N LEU A 97 3.65 -2.33 -38.53
CA LEU A 97 4.40 -1.08 -38.43
C LEU A 97 5.61 -1.01 -39.37
N SER A 98 5.75 -1.93 -40.34
CA SER A 98 6.90 -1.98 -41.26
C SER A 98 7.17 -0.69 -42.04
N GLY A 99 6.17 0.19 -42.20
CA GLY A 99 6.31 1.53 -42.78
C GLY A 99 6.66 2.66 -41.80
N ALA A 100 6.56 2.44 -40.49
CA ALA A 100 6.75 3.47 -39.46
C ALA A 100 8.19 3.50 -38.93
N LYS A 101 8.96 4.54 -39.26
CA LYS A 101 10.32 4.73 -38.75
C LYS A 101 10.32 5.17 -37.28
N GLY A 102 10.38 4.23 -36.37
CA GLY A 102 10.71 4.46 -34.96
C GLY A 102 11.07 3.15 -34.26
N GLU A 103 12.22 3.10 -33.60
CA GLU A 103 12.52 1.99 -32.68
C GLU A 103 11.58 2.06 -31.47
N PRO A 104 11.10 0.91 -30.94
CA PRO A 104 10.35 0.89 -29.70
C PRO A 104 11.28 1.22 -28.52
N ASP A 105 11.44 2.51 -28.24
CA ASP A 105 12.36 3.02 -27.21
C ASP A 105 11.95 2.53 -25.81
N ALA A 106 12.95 2.15 -25.01
CA ALA A 106 12.73 1.37 -23.79
C ALA A 106 12.05 2.21 -22.68
N MET A 107 10.81 1.85 -22.34
CA MET A 107 10.07 2.49 -21.25
C MET A 107 10.75 2.32 -19.89
N ASP A 108 11.24 3.44 -19.34
CA ASP A 108 11.85 3.51 -18.01
C ASP A 108 10.78 3.75 -16.93
N ASP A 109 10.50 2.69 -16.15
CA ASP A 109 9.48 2.64 -15.10
C ASP A 109 10.02 2.99 -13.69
N ASP A 110 11.32 3.27 -13.52
CA ASP A 110 12.00 3.24 -12.21
C ASP A 110 11.65 4.40 -11.23
N GLU A 111 10.91 5.40 -11.70
CA GLU A 111 10.57 6.63 -10.94
C GLU A 111 9.11 6.68 -10.45
N ALA A 112 8.31 5.66 -10.79
CA ALA A 112 6.86 5.54 -10.55
C ALA A 112 6.38 5.76 -9.11
N GLU A 113 7.24 5.59 -8.11
CA GLU A 113 6.86 5.66 -6.68
C GLU A 113 7.38 6.92 -5.97
N GLY A 114 8.15 7.77 -6.64
CA GLY A 114 8.63 9.03 -6.06
C GLY A 114 7.49 9.92 -5.56
N ARG A 115 7.57 10.39 -4.30
CA ARG A 115 6.61 11.35 -3.73
C ARG A 115 6.83 12.73 -4.34
N GLY A 116 5.96 13.15 -5.25
CA GLY A 116 5.82 14.54 -5.65
C GLY A 116 5.15 15.31 -4.51
N ALA A 117 5.95 15.90 -3.63
CA ALA A 117 5.43 16.62 -2.46
C ALA A 117 4.94 18.01 -2.86
N ASN A 118 3.64 18.16 -3.15
CA ASN A 118 2.94 19.44 -3.01
C ASN A 118 2.78 19.76 -1.51
N GLY A 119 3.91 20.02 -0.84
CA GLY A 119 3.92 20.85 0.36
C GLY A 119 3.73 22.29 -0.11
N GLY A 120 2.59 22.90 0.24
CA GLY A 120 2.28 24.25 -0.23
C GLY A 120 3.37 25.25 0.14
N GLU A 121 3.74 26.11 -0.81
CA GLU A 121 4.68 27.21 -0.60
C GLU A 121 4.12 28.21 0.42
N GLN A 122 4.42 28.02 1.70
CA GLN A 122 4.44 29.12 2.65
C GLN A 122 5.85 29.70 2.69
N GLN A 123 6.05 30.78 1.94
CA GLN A 123 7.22 31.65 2.07
C GLN A 123 7.39 32.09 3.53
N ARG A 124 8.34 31.49 4.24
CA ARG A 124 8.92 32.11 5.43
C ARG A 124 10.02 33.07 4.95
N ARG A 125 9.71 34.36 4.97
CA ARG A 125 10.73 35.40 4.98
C ARG A 125 11.38 35.40 6.36
N ASP A 126 12.52 34.74 6.49
CA ASP A 126 13.46 35.00 7.56
C ASP A 126 14.66 35.77 6.98
N ASP A 127 14.47 37.09 6.83
CA ASP A 127 15.56 38.03 6.57
C ASP A 127 16.46 38.11 7.82
N ARG A 128 17.63 37.47 7.78
CA ARG A 128 18.78 37.78 8.64
C ARG A 128 20.11 37.22 8.10
N ASP A 129 20.73 38.06 7.29
CA ASP A 129 22.13 38.47 7.38
C ASP A 129 23.24 37.40 7.49
N SER A 130 24.02 37.25 6.42
CA SER A 130 25.48 37.09 6.46
C SER A 130 26.07 37.32 5.07
N GLY A 131 26.83 38.40 4.90
CA GLY A 131 27.39 38.80 3.61
C GLY A 131 28.53 37.89 3.10
N GLY A 132 28.54 37.61 1.79
CA GLY A 132 29.60 36.86 1.12
C GLY A 132 29.61 37.07 -0.40
N LYS A 133 30.41 38.03 -0.89
CA LYS A 133 30.65 38.22 -2.34
C LYS A 133 31.60 37.11 -2.84
N GLY A 134 31.19 36.29 -3.82
CA GLY A 134 32.11 35.31 -4.42
C GLY A 134 31.61 34.52 -5.63
N LYS A 135 32.09 34.90 -6.82
CA LYS A 135 32.23 34.13 -8.08
C LYS A 135 31.05 33.29 -8.61
N LYS A 136 30.55 33.68 -9.79
CA LYS A 136 29.82 32.82 -10.72
C LYS A 136 30.76 31.79 -11.36
N ASP A 137 30.53 30.50 -11.12
CA ASP A 137 31.11 29.42 -11.95
C ASP A 137 30.02 28.73 -12.78
N LYS A 138 30.28 28.61 -14.10
CA LYS A 138 29.38 27.97 -15.06
C LYS A 138 29.41 26.44 -14.89
N ARG A 139 28.60 25.90 -13.98
CA ARG A 139 28.29 24.45 -14.02
C ARG A 139 27.40 24.14 -15.21
N LYS A 140 27.87 23.29 -16.12
CA LYS A 140 27.04 22.61 -17.12
C LYS A 140 25.84 21.97 -16.43
N ASP A 141 24.63 22.25 -16.93
CA ASP A 141 23.43 21.53 -16.51
C ASP A 141 23.53 20.06 -16.93
N LYS A 142 23.92 19.20 -15.98
CA LYS A 142 23.45 17.82 -16.00
C LYS A 142 21.94 17.89 -15.83
N LYS A 143 21.19 17.58 -16.91
CA LYS A 143 19.73 17.40 -16.87
C LYS A 143 19.39 16.50 -15.66
N LYS A 144 18.79 17.08 -14.62
CA LYS A 144 18.23 16.34 -13.49
C LYS A 144 16.94 15.65 -13.97
N GLY A 145 16.52 14.57 -13.32
CA GLY A 145 15.35 13.79 -13.72
C GLY A 145 14.09 14.65 -13.86
N GLN A 146 13.33 14.44 -14.94
CA GLN A 146 12.17 15.28 -15.31
C GLN A 146 11.01 15.23 -14.29
N ASN A 147 10.96 14.22 -13.41
CA ASN A 147 9.86 14.04 -12.45
C ASN A 147 9.85 14.98 -11.23
N ILE A 148 10.85 15.84 -11.06
CA ILE A 148 10.96 16.68 -9.86
C ILE A 148 10.00 17.90 -9.92
N GLU A 149 9.53 18.30 -11.11
CA GLU A 149 8.77 19.55 -11.34
C GLU A 149 7.48 19.36 -12.18
N ARG A 150 6.78 18.22 -12.04
CA ARG A 150 5.45 18.05 -12.69
C ARG A 150 4.42 19.00 -12.07
N THR A 151 3.87 19.92 -12.88
CA THR A 151 2.77 20.81 -12.47
C THR A 151 1.46 20.40 -13.14
N PHE A 152 0.39 20.25 -12.35
CA PHE A 152 -0.92 19.78 -12.83
C PHE A 152 -1.86 20.93 -13.28
N GLY A 153 -1.31 22.14 -13.38
CA GLY A 153 -2.07 23.37 -13.61
C GLY A 153 -2.96 23.76 -12.43
N LYS A 154 -4.00 24.55 -12.72
CA LYS A 154 -5.02 24.97 -11.75
C LYS A 154 -6.42 24.79 -12.36
N PHE A 155 -7.37 24.39 -11.51
CA PHE A 155 -8.76 24.11 -11.84
C PHE A 155 -9.63 24.57 -10.67
N GLU A 156 -9.68 25.90 -10.51
CA GLU A 156 -10.44 26.60 -9.47
C GLU A 156 -11.62 27.32 -10.13
N ASP A 157 -12.71 27.55 -9.39
CA ASP A 157 -13.82 28.41 -9.81
C ASP A 157 -13.33 29.83 -10.17
N ALA A 158 -13.94 30.44 -11.19
CA ALA A 158 -13.65 31.81 -11.60
C ALA A 158 -14.01 32.84 -10.51
N LEU A 159 -15.08 32.59 -9.76
CA LEU A 159 -15.45 33.33 -8.54
C LEU A 159 -15.66 32.33 -7.39
N PRO A 160 -14.82 32.31 -6.34
CA PRO A 160 -15.02 31.38 -5.23
C PRO A 160 -16.26 31.74 -4.40
N LEU A 161 -17.20 30.80 -4.25
CA LEU A 161 -18.38 30.95 -3.40
C LEU A 161 -18.00 30.94 -1.91
N CYS A 162 -18.56 31.87 -1.13
CA CYS A 162 -18.38 31.94 0.31
C CYS A 162 -18.96 30.71 1.02
N ASN A 163 -18.25 30.15 2.00
CA ASN A 163 -18.74 28.98 2.76
C ASN A 163 -19.99 29.27 3.60
N SER A 164 -20.36 30.55 3.85
CA SER A 164 -21.64 30.89 4.48
C SER A 164 -22.85 30.71 3.53
N ARG A 165 -22.59 30.61 2.22
CA ARG A 165 -23.55 30.32 1.15
C ARG A 165 -23.53 28.87 0.66
N ALA A 166 -22.43 28.13 0.84
CA ALA A 166 -22.18 26.86 0.16
C ALA A 166 -23.24 25.75 0.33
N PHE A 167 -24.00 25.77 1.43
CA PHE A 167 -25.02 24.77 1.78
C PHE A 167 -26.35 25.39 2.26
N THR A 168 -26.57 26.68 2.03
CA THR A 168 -27.76 27.40 2.54
C THR A 168 -28.72 27.76 1.42
N PRO A 169 -30.03 27.82 1.68
CA PRO A 169 -31.00 28.44 0.77
C PRO A 169 -30.62 29.88 0.40
N GLU A 170 -31.02 30.33 -0.78
CA GLU A 170 -30.67 31.65 -1.32
C GLU A 170 -31.05 32.81 -0.38
N PHE A 171 -32.24 32.77 0.22
CA PHE A 171 -32.76 33.83 1.10
C PHE A 171 -32.46 33.59 2.59
N SER A 172 -31.95 32.40 2.96
CA SER A 172 -31.63 32.04 4.35
C SER A 172 -30.12 31.74 4.55
N PRO A 173 -29.22 32.68 4.22
CA PRO A 173 -27.78 32.46 4.35
C PRO A 173 -27.30 32.49 5.80
N ARG A 174 -26.16 31.83 6.04
CA ARG A 174 -25.41 32.03 7.29
C ARG A 174 -24.68 33.37 7.26
N GLU A 175 -24.53 33.96 8.43
CA GLU A 175 -23.70 35.15 8.60
C GLU A 175 -22.23 34.85 8.24
N CYS A 176 -21.61 35.79 7.52
CA CYS A 176 -20.21 35.68 7.13
C CYS A 176 -19.34 36.46 8.11
N ARG A 177 -18.42 35.79 8.81
CA ARG A 177 -17.50 36.45 9.78
C ARG A 177 -16.63 37.57 9.21
N TYR A 178 -16.42 37.58 7.90
CA TYR A 178 -15.65 38.62 7.24
C TYR A 178 -16.53 39.82 6.84
N GLY A 179 -17.86 39.66 6.86
CA GLY A 179 -18.84 40.66 6.43
C GLY A 179 -18.50 41.19 5.03
N ASP A 180 -18.59 42.52 4.89
CA ASP A 180 -18.26 43.24 3.66
C ASP A 180 -16.77 43.17 3.27
N ARG A 181 -15.89 42.71 4.17
CA ARG A 181 -14.46 42.49 3.87
C ARG A 181 -14.18 41.10 3.28
N CYS A 182 -15.19 40.26 3.10
CA CYS A 182 -15.03 38.96 2.46
C CYS A 182 -14.70 39.14 0.97
N LYS A 183 -13.69 38.40 0.49
CA LYS A 183 -13.30 38.38 -0.93
C LYS A 183 -14.06 37.33 -1.76
N MET A 184 -14.93 36.55 -1.13
CA MET A 184 -15.67 35.46 -1.73
C MET A 184 -17.05 35.93 -2.20
N CYS A 185 -17.61 35.29 -3.22
CA CYS A 185 -18.94 35.62 -3.71
C CYS A 185 -20.01 35.28 -2.66
N HIS A 186 -20.95 36.21 -2.43
CA HIS A 186 -22.13 36.01 -1.59
C HIS A 186 -23.45 35.97 -2.37
N ASP A 187 -23.41 36.29 -3.67
CA ASP A 187 -24.55 36.22 -4.58
C ASP A 187 -24.54 34.83 -5.24
N LEU A 188 -25.55 34.02 -4.91
CA LEU A 188 -25.64 32.65 -5.39
C LEU A 188 -25.90 32.60 -6.90
N ARG A 189 -26.83 33.42 -7.42
CA ARG A 189 -27.19 33.41 -8.84
C ARG A 189 -26.02 33.89 -9.70
N LYS A 190 -25.30 34.92 -9.26
CA LYS A 190 -24.04 35.34 -9.89
C LYS A 190 -22.99 34.24 -9.88
N TYR A 191 -22.80 33.53 -8.76
CA TYR A 191 -21.87 32.41 -8.70
C TYR A 191 -22.24 31.29 -9.68
N LEU A 192 -23.53 30.91 -9.77
CA LEU A 192 -23.99 29.87 -10.68
C LEU A 192 -23.86 30.27 -12.16
N ALA A 193 -24.00 31.56 -12.49
CA ALA A 193 -23.94 32.05 -13.88
C ALA A 193 -22.52 32.41 -14.37
N GLU A 194 -21.67 32.97 -13.51
CA GLU A 194 -20.34 33.52 -13.88
C GLU A 194 -19.18 32.90 -13.07
N GLY A 195 -19.48 32.36 -11.88
CA GLY A 195 -18.47 32.00 -10.90
C GLY A 195 -17.91 30.59 -11.04
N ARG A 196 -18.70 29.65 -11.52
CA ARG A 196 -18.33 28.25 -11.73
C ARG A 196 -18.70 27.80 -13.15
N ARG A 197 -18.16 26.65 -13.56
CA ARG A 197 -18.49 26.03 -14.85
C ARG A 197 -19.87 25.37 -14.82
N ASP A 198 -20.46 25.26 -16.02
CA ASP A 198 -21.74 24.58 -16.30
C ASP A 198 -21.80 23.16 -15.70
N ASP A 199 -23.00 22.63 -15.46
CA ASP A 199 -23.12 21.25 -15.01
C ASP A 199 -22.60 20.23 -16.05
N VAL A 200 -22.12 19.11 -15.55
CA VAL A 200 -21.70 17.94 -16.31
C VAL A 200 -22.92 17.05 -16.54
N GLU A 201 -23.17 16.68 -17.81
CA GLU A 201 -24.37 15.94 -18.23
C GLU A 201 -24.18 14.40 -18.22
N THR A 202 -22.98 13.92 -17.89
CA THR A 202 -22.69 12.50 -17.67
C THR A 202 -23.53 11.95 -16.51
N PHE A 203 -23.65 10.62 -16.40
CA PHE A 203 -24.54 9.97 -15.42
C PHE A 203 -26.01 10.44 -15.52
N SER A 204 -26.47 10.79 -16.72
CA SER A 204 -27.79 11.41 -16.96
C SER A 204 -28.01 12.70 -16.17
N GLY A 205 -26.93 13.48 -15.95
CA GLY A 205 -26.94 14.71 -15.16
C GLY A 205 -27.05 14.50 -13.65
N LYS A 206 -26.99 13.26 -13.15
CA LYS A 206 -27.16 12.93 -11.73
C LYS A 206 -25.83 12.93 -10.98
N CYS A 207 -25.81 13.58 -9.81
CA CYS A 207 -24.65 13.61 -8.92
C CYS A 207 -24.46 12.26 -8.22
N PRO A 208 -23.36 11.51 -8.43
CA PRO A 208 -23.18 10.19 -7.83
C PRO A 208 -23.19 10.20 -6.29
N ALA A 209 -22.64 11.25 -5.68
CA ALA A 209 -22.67 11.41 -4.22
C ALA A 209 -24.11 11.64 -3.70
N PHE A 210 -24.94 12.38 -4.43
CA PHE A 210 -26.34 12.58 -4.06
C PHE A 210 -27.20 11.33 -4.29
N GLU A 211 -26.97 10.59 -5.39
CA GLU A 211 -27.63 9.30 -5.63
C GLU A 211 -27.35 8.31 -4.49
N GLN A 212 -26.10 8.26 -4.01
CA GLN A 212 -25.67 7.31 -2.99
C GLN A 212 -26.12 7.69 -1.57
N TYR A 213 -26.10 8.98 -1.19
CA TYR A 213 -26.27 9.41 0.20
C TYR A 213 -27.49 10.31 0.46
N GLY A 214 -28.25 10.70 -0.57
CA GLY A 214 -29.34 11.67 -0.44
C GLY A 214 -28.90 13.11 -0.13
N TRP A 215 -27.59 13.37 -0.10
CA TRP A 215 -26.97 14.65 0.21
C TRP A 215 -25.66 14.83 -0.59
N CYS A 216 -25.32 16.06 -0.98
CA CYS A 216 -24.09 16.35 -1.72
C CYS A 216 -23.07 17.16 -0.89
N PRO A 217 -21.85 16.64 -0.63
CA PRO A 217 -20.81 17.35 0.12
C PRO A 217 -20.23 18.58 -0.60
N SER A 218 -20.52 18.77 -1.89
CA SER A 218 -20.13 19.95 -2.66
C SER A 218 -21.20 21.05 -2.68
N GLY A 219 -22.44 20.76 -2.25
CA GLY A 219 -23.54 21.73 -2.20
C GLY A 219 -23.73 22.50 -3.51
N TRP A 220 -23.84 23.82 -3.43
CA TRP A 220 -23.95 24.71 -4.61
C TRP A 220 -22.74 24.68 -5.56
N LYS A 221 -21.59 24.18 -5.11
CA LYS A 221 -20.35 24.05 -5.91
C LYS A 221 -20.33 22.77 -6.77
N CYS A 222 -21.28 21.85 -6.55
CA CYS A 222 -21.36 20.57 -7.25
C CYS A 222 -21.55 20.76 -8.77
N ARG A 223 -20.68 20.17 -9.60
CA ARG A 223 -20.78 20.17 -11.08
C ARG A 223 -21.91 19.26 -11.62
N PHE A 224 -22.80 18.75 -10.77
CA PHE A 224 -24.00 17.98 -11.14
C PHE A 224 -25.25 18.57 -10.43
N LEU A 225 -25.26 19.88 -10.23
CA LEU A 225 -26.16 20.60 -9.31
C LEU A 225 -27.64 20.40 -9.64
N LYS A 226 -28.01 20.45 -10.94
CA LYS A 226 -29.39 20.25 -11.44
C LYS A 226 -30.11 19.03 -10.86
N SER A 227 -29.38 17.99 -10.43
CA SER A 227 -29.97 16.78 -9.85
C SER A 227 -30.41 16.90 -8.38
N HIS A 228 -29.99 17.96 -7.68
CA HIS A 228 -30.25 18.17 -6.26
C HIS A 228 -30.42 19.67 -5.90
N MET A 229 -30.99 20.45 -6.82
CA MET A 229 -31.47 21.80 -6.57
C MET A 229 -32.90 21.96 -7.09
N GLU A 230 -33.63 22.92 -6.52
CA GLU A 230 -34.95 23.32 -7.00
C GLU A 230 -35.09 24.85 -6.89
N GLU A 231 -35.94 25.43 -7.73
CA GLU A 231 -36.38 26.82 -7.59
C GLU A 231 -37.83 26.81 -7.12
N ILE A 232 -38.05 27.17 -5.86
CA ILE A 232 -39.37 27.14 -5.22
C ILE A 232 -39.98 28.54 -5.16
N GLU A 233 -41.28 28.64 -5.40
CA GLU A 233 -42.03 29.89 -5.23
C GLU A 233 -42.52 29.99 -3.78
N ARG A 234 -42.17 31.08 -3.10
CA ARG A 234 -42.58 31.37 -1.73
C ARG A 234 -43.95 32.06 -1.70
N GLU A 235 -44.58 32.11 -0.54
CA GLU A 235 -45.89 32.74 -0.32
C GLU A 235 -45.95 34.23 -0.71
N ASP A 236 -44.79 34.90 -0.76
CA ASP A 236 -44.64 36.29 -1.20
C ASP A 236 -44.37 36.45 -2.71
N GLY A 237 -44.48 35.37 -3.49
CA GLY A 237 -44.25 35.33 -4.94
C GLY A 237 -42.78 35.37 -5.34
N ARG A 238 -41.82 35.39 -4.40
CA ARG A 238 -40.39 35.33 -4.74
C ARG A 238 -39.94 33.90 -4.98
N LYS A 239 -39.09 33.73 -5.99
CA LYS A 239 -38.46 32.46 -6.32
C LYS A 239 -37.14 32.30 -5.60
N GLU A 240 -37.01 31.25 -4.79
CA GLU A 240 -35.81 30.95 -4.02
C GLU A 240 -35.11 29.69 -4.55
N LEU A 241 -33.79 29.76 -4.76
CA LEU A 241 -32.99 28.56 -4.99
C LEU A 241 -32.75 27.80 -3.68
N VAL A 242 -33.11 26.52 -3.67
CA VAL A 242 -32.88 25.59 -2.54
C VAL A 242 -32.11 24.35 -2.99
N LEU A 243 -31.30 23.79 -2.09
CA LEU A 243 -30.73 22.45 -2.25
C LEU A 243 -31.77 21.42 -1.78
N ILE A 244 -31.88 20.32 -2.52
CA ILE A 244 -32.70 19.18 -2.13
C ILE A 244 -31.83 18.28 -1.25
N ASP A 245 -32.28 18.01 -0.03
CA ASP A 245 -31.70 17.00 0.86
C ASP A 245 -32.74 15.91 1.09
N ARG A 246 -32.43 14.66 0.71
CA ARG A 246 -33.28 13.50 1.00
C ARG A 246 -32.85 12.91 2.34
N PRO A 247 -33.74 12.78 3.35
CA PRO A 247 -33.46 11.89 4.46
C PRO A 247 -33.28 10.46 3.92
N ALA A 248 -32.23 9.76 4.34
CA ALA A 248 -32.06 8.36 3.99
C ALA A 248 -33.23 7.54 4.53
N GLU A 249 -33.76 6.63 3.71
CA GLU A 249 -34.85 5.74 4.12
C GLU A 249 -34.41 4.91 5.33
N GLY A 250 -35.23 4.89 6.39
CA GLY A 250 -34.94 4.16 7.63
C GLY A 250 -34.47 5.00 8.82
N THR A 251 -34.23 6.31 8.68
CA THR A 251 -34.01 7.19 9.86
C THR A 251 -35.29 7.86 10.36
N GLU A 252 -36.29 7.06 10.76
CA GLU A 252 -37.32 7.54 11.68
C GLU A 252 -36.71 7.66 13.07
N LYS A 253 -36.34 8.89 13.44
CA LYS A 253 -36.30 9.32 14.84
C LYS A 253 -37.16 10.55 14.98
N ASP A 254 -38.15 10.43 15.85
CA ASP A 254 -39.19 11.42 16.10
C ASP A 254 -38.64 12.81 16.43
N GLY A 255 -39.35 13.83 15.94
CA GLY A 255 -39.58 15.09 16.65
C GLY A 255 -38.41 16.07 16.89
N GLU A 256 -37.16 15.64 16.88
CA GLU A 256 -36.00 16.48 17.25
C GLU A 256 -34.81 16.39 16.28
N ARG A 257 -35.05 16.69 14.99
CA ARG A 257 -33.95 17.24 14.18
C ARG A 257 -33.61 18.62 14.75
N LYS A 258 -32.52 18.69 15.51
CA LYS A 258 -32.02 19.93 16.12
C LYS A 258 -31.92 21.06 15.07
N GLU A 259 -32.83 22.03 15.13
CA GLU A 259 -32.61 23.37 14.53
C GLU A 259 -31.37 24.04 15.14
N ASN A 260 -30.99 23.61 16.34
CA ASN A 260 -29.71 23.94 16.97
C ASN A 260 -28.56 23.20 16.29
N GLY A 261 -27.95 23.86 15.30
CA GLY A 261 -26.49 23.94 15.33
C GLY A 261 -26.09 24.40 16.73
N ASP A 262 -25.24 23.64 17.42
CA ASP A 262 -24.87 23.90 18.82
C ASP A 262 -24.45 25.38 18.98
N PRO A 263 -25.11 26.18 19.84
CA PRO A 263 -24.73 27.57 20.08
C PRO A 263 -23.29 27.74 20.59
N ASN A 264 -22.68 26.66 21.11
CA ASN A 264 -21.28 26.59 21.52
C ASN A 264 -20.36 25.89 20.51
N ALA A 265 -20.85 25.46 19.34
CA ALA A 265 -20.01 25.00 18.24
C ALA A 265 -19.21 26.21 17.71
N LYS A 266 -18.02 26.40 18.30
CA LYS A 266 -17.10 27.49 18.00
C LYS A 266 -17.06 27.72 16.49
N GLU A 267 -17.60 28.86 16.12
CA GLU A 267 -18.12 29.04 14.79
C GLU A 267 -17.02 28.76 13.73
N GLY A 268 -17.39 28.11 12.62
CA GLY A 268 -16.54 28.02 11.42
C GLY A 268 -15.38 27.03 11.48
N GLN A 269 -15.53 25.91 12.19
CA GLN A 269 -14.90 24.67 11.76
C GLN A 269 -15.78 24.01 10.70
N ASP A 270 -15.35 24.14 9.45
CA ASP A 270 -15.99 23.58 8.26
C ASP A 270 -15.55 22.12 8.08
N ASP A 271 -16.08 21.24 8.92
CA ASP A 271 -15.82 19.81 8.86
C ASP A 271 -16.79 19.12 7.88
N SER A 272 -16.71 19.53 6.61
CA SER A 272 -17.32 18.87 5.44
C SER A 272 -16.89 17.40 5.29
N ASP A 273 -15.74 17.03 5.88
CA ASP A 273 -15.29 15.66 5.99
C ASP A 273 -16.08 14.84 7.02
N GLU A 274 -16.44 15.38 8.19
CA GLU A 274 -17.18 14.65 9.24
C GLU A 274 -18.61 14.28 8.82
N ARG A 275 -19.09 14.85 7.70
CA ARG A 275 -20.41 14.56 7.10
C ARG A 275 -20.38 13.48 6.01
N ARG A 276 -19.21 12.95 5.65
CA ARG A 276 -19.10 11.91 4.61
C ARG A 276 -19.53 10.55 5.16
N VAL A 277 -20.77 10.17 4.85
CA VAL A 277 -21.32 8.83 5.11
C VAL A 277 -20.44 7.77 4.43
N GLY A 278 -20.31 6.58 5.02
CA GLY A 278 -19.51 5.47 4.49
C GLY A 278 -17.99 5.62 4.61
N ILE A 279 -17.47 6.70 5.20
CA ILE A 279 -16.03 6.94 5.35
C ILE A 279 -15.61 6.85 6.83
N VAL A 280 -14.64 6.00 7.12
CA VAL A 280 -14.08 5.78 8.46
C VAL A 280 -12.71 6.46 8.64
N ASN A 281 -12.21 6.48 9.88
CA ASN A 281 -10.93 7.08 10.28
C ASN A 281 -10.81 8.59 9.98
N ILE A 282 -11.94 9.30 10.00
CA ILE A 282 -11.99 10.75 9.83
C ILE A 282 -11.51 11.42 11.12
N VAL A 283 -10.28 11.91 11.10
CA VAL A 283 -9.69 12.61 12.24
C VAL A 283 -10.22 14.06 12.33
N PRO A 284 -10.82 14.49 13.47
CA PRO A 284 -11.38 15.83 13.61
C PRO A 284 -10.36 16.95 13.36
N LEU A 285 -10.81 18.09 12.81
CA LEU A 285 -9.94 19.24 12.57
C LEU A 285 -9.28 19.76 13.86
N ALA A 286 -9.99 19.71 14.99
CA ALA A 286 -9.45 20.10 16.30
C ALA A 286 -8.25 19.23 16.72
N ALA A 287 -8.29 17.91 16.47
CA ALA A 287 -7.16 17.00 16.76
C ALA A 287 -5.94 17.33 15.89
N LYS A 288 -6.14 17.54 14.58
CA LYS A 288 -5.09 17.98 13.64
C LYS A 288 -4.45 19.32 14.08
N ILE A 289 -5.26 20.29 14.52
CA ILE A 289 -4.78 21.59 15.05
C ILE A 289 -3.99 21.41 16.35
N ASN A 290 -4.45 20.53 17.26
CA ASN A 290 -3.75 20.28 18.52
C ASN A 290 -2.40 19.58 18.29
N LEU A 291 -2.30 18.63 17.37
CA LEU A 291 -1.03 18.04 16.94
C LEU A 291 -0.08 19.11 16.38
N ASN A 292 -0.56 19.92 15.44
CA ASN A 292 0.24 20.99 14.82
C ASN A 292 0.75 22.04 15.82
N ARG A 293 -0.09 22.39 16.80
CA ARG A 293 0.26 23.30 17.91
C ARG A 293 1.01 22.64 19.06
N LYS A 294 1.38 21.35 18.94
CA LYS A 294 2.06 20.55 19.98
C LYS A 294 1.33 20.54 21.33
N ARG A 295 0.00 20.46 21.29
CA ARG A 295 -0.92 20.42 22.45
C ARG A 295 -1.41 19.01 22.80
N VAL A 296 -1.03 18.00 22.02
CA VAL A 296 -1.31 16.60 22.35
C VAL A 296 -0.28 16.12 23.37
N ASP A 297 -0.77 15.55 24.47
CA ASP A 297 0.07 14.96 25.50
C ASP A 297 0.71 13.65 24.99
N PHE A 298 2.03 13.60 25.05
CA PHE A 298 2.87 12.46 24.69
C PHE A 298 3.65 11.91 25.88
N THR A 299 3.35 12.31 27.12
CA THR A 299 4.13 11.97 28.33
C THR A 299 4.42 10.46 28.43
N LYS A 300 3.39 9.60 28.32
CA LYS A 300 3.57 8.13 28.31
C LYS A 300 4.49 7.62 27.19
N ALA A 301 4.37 8.19 25.99
CA ALA A 301 5.23 7.84 24.87
C ALA A 301 6.67 8.30 25.13
N ASP A 302 6.87 9.50 25.66
CA ASP A 302 8.19 10.05 26.00
C ASP A 302 8.87 9.28 27.15
N GLU A 303 8.13 8.85 28.17
CA GLU A 303 8.62 7.95 29.23
C GLU A 303 9.13 6.63 28.64
N TYR A 304 8.34 5.97 27.80
CA TYR A 304 8.74 4.73 27.12
C TYR A 304 9.92 4.94 26.17
N ILE A 305 9.95 6.04 25.41
CA ILE A 305 11.08 6.41 24.54
C ILE A 305 12.36 6.64 25.35
N GLN A 306 12.28 7.32 26.50
CA GLN A 306 13.42 7.53 27.39
C GLN A 306 13.92 6.21 27.97
N TRP A 307 13.03 5.32 28.40
CA TRP A 307 13.39 3.98 28.87
C TRP A 307 14.06 3.15 27.76
N MET A 308 13.48 3.07 26.57
CA MET A 308 14.07 2.43 25.37
C MET A 308 15.41 3.04 24.91
N ASN A 309 15.70 4.30 25.27
CA ASN A 309 16.99 4.92 25.05
C ASN A 309 18.02 4.49 26.11
N ARG A 310 17.63 4.43 27.39
CA ARG A 310 18.47 3.94 28.49
C ARG A 310 18.85 2.46 28.29
N GLU A 311 17.89 1.62 27.91
CA GLU A 311 18.16 0.20 27.62
C GLU A 311 19.19 -0.01 26.51
N SER A 312 19.20 0.86 25.49
CA SER A 312 20.21 0.83 24.43
C SER A 312 21.62 1.19 24.93
N VAL A 313 21.76 1.91 26.04
CA VAL A 313 23.06 2.21 26.69
C VAL A 313 23.44 1.03 27.58
N ASN A 314 22.53 0.61 28.47
CA ASN A 314 22.71 -0.54 29.37
C ASN A 314 23.18 -1.80 28.62
N ASN A 315 22.61 -2.06 27.44
CA ASN A 315 22.97 -3.20 26.61
C ASN A 315 24.37 -3.08 25.97
N ASN A 316 24.76 -1.87 25.53
CA ASN A 316 26.11 -1.64 25.02
C ASN A 316 27.17 -1.82 26.12
N GLU A 317 26.88 -1.33 27.34
CA GLU A 317 27.76 -1.52 28.49
C GLU A 317 27.88 -3.00 28.85
N TYR A 318 26.76 -3.74 28.88
CA TYR A 318 26.75 -5.19 29.12
C TYR A 318 27.64 -5.97 28.14
N HIS A 319 27.60 -5.65 26.83
CA HIS A 319 28.48 -6.28 25.84
C HIS A 319 29.97 -5.93 25.96
N HIS A 320 30.31 -4.86 26.66
CA HIS A 320 31.69 -4.44 26.87
C HIS A 320 32.25 -4.84 28.25
N ARG A 321 31.45 -5.53 29.09
CA ARG A 321 31.92 -6.09 30.36
C ARG A 321 32.93 -7.22 30.15
N ARG A 322 33.81 -7.40 31.16
CA ARG A 322 34.70 -8.57 31.24
C ARG A 322 33.93 -9.77 31.77
N LYS A 323 34.41 -10.98 31.45
CA LYS A 323 33.75 -12.27 31.76
C LYS A 323 33.58 -12.58 33.25
N ASP A 324 34.09 -11.74 34.15
CA ASP A 324 34.21 -12.00 35.59
C ASP A 324 33.13 -11.26 36.42
N GLU A 325 32.22 -10.51 35.79
CA GLU A 325 31.09 -9.84 36.45
C GLU A 325 29.83 -10.73 36.40
N GLY A 326 29.52 -11.37 37.52
CA GLY A 326 28.55 -12.47 37.61
C GLY A 326 27.04 -12.12 37.55
N GLU A 327 26.24 -13.18 37.62
CA GLU A 327 24.79 -13.24 37.32
C GLU A 327 23.91 -12.21 38.05
N ALA A 328 24.27 -11.79 39.27
CA ALA A 328 23.50 -10.83 40.06
C ALA A 328 23.18 -9.51 39.32
N ASN A 329 24.08 -9.05 38.43
CA ASN A 329 23.83 -7.85 37.62
C ASN A 329 22.67 -8.02 36.62
N LEU A 330 22.36 -9.25 36.17
CA LEU A 330 21.29 -9.48 35.20
C LEU A 330 19.91 -9.36 35.84
N GLU A 331 19.78 -9.76 37.12
CA GLU A 331 18.55 -9.64 37.89
C GLU A 331 18.26 -8.16 38.23
N ASP A 332 19.25 -7.41 38.69
CA ASP A 332 19.15 -5.95 38.90
C ASP A 332 18.74 -5.21 37.61
N LEU A 333 19.30 -5.62 36.46
CA LEU A 333 18.97 -5.04 35.16
C LEU A 333 17.57 -5.44 34.66
N ARG A 334 17.08 -6.64 35.00
CA ARG A 334 15.68 -7.06 34.75
C ARG A 334 14.71 -6.29 35.65
N ALA A 335 15.08 -5.97 36.88
CA ALA A 335 14.26 -5.15 37.79
C ALA A 335 14.04 -3.70 37.32
N LEU A 336 14.86 -3.21 36.36
CA LEU A 336 14.68 -1.91 35.70
C LEU A 336 13.77 -1.96 34.44
N PHE A 337 13.20 -3.12 34.14
CA PHE A 337 12.24 -3.28 33.03
C PHE A 337 10.94 -2.52 33.33
N VAL A 338 10.50 -1.69 32.37
CA VAL A 338 9.19 -1.04 32.42
C VAL A 338 8.28 -1.79 31.46
N ASP A 339 7.28 -2.45 32.03
CA ASP A 339 6.30 -3.22 31.25
C ASP A 339 5.56 -2.27 30.27
N PRO A 340 5.51 -2.56 28.96
CA PRO A 340 4.80 -1.71 28.02
C PRO A 340 3.30 -1.64 28.40
N PRO A 341 2.62 -0.51 28.16
CA PRO A 341 1.19 -0.36 28.49
C PRO A 341 0.25 -1.36 27.82
N PHE A 342 0.75 -2.05 26.80
CA PHE A 342 0.03 -3.05 26.04
C PHE A 342 1.04 -4.00 25.36
N LYS A 343 0.93 -5.30 25.60
CA LYS A 343 1.87 -6.31 25.13
C LYS A 343 1.48 -6.84 23.74
N PRO A 344 2.44 -7.33 22.93
CA PRO A 344 2.14 -7.94 21.63
C PRO A 344 1.12 -9.09 21.67
N SER A 345 1.12 -9.88 22.74
CA SER A 345 0.19 -11.00 22.99
C SER A 345 -1.24 -10.58 23.33
N GLU A 346 -1.45 -9.35 23.81
CA GLU A 346 -2.77 -8.83 24.17
C GLU A 346 -3.49 -8.23 22.95
N LYS A 347 -2.78 -8.06 21.81
CA LYS A 347 -3.29 -7.35 20.63
C LYS A 347 -4.40 -8.13 19.95
N ARG A 348 -5.20 -7.45 19.15
CA ARG A 348 -6.19 -8.16 18.34
C ARG A 348 -5.50 -9.16 17.41
N ARG A 349 -6.04 -10.38 17.33
CA ARG A 349 -5.50 -11.44 16.50
C ARG A 349 -5.60 -11.09 15.00
N LEU A 350 -4.54 -11.34 14.24
CA LEU A 350 -4.55 -11.26 12.77
C LEU A 350 -4.72 -12.64 12.14
N TYR A 351 -5.41 -12.68 11.00
CA TYR A 351 -5.46 -13.85 10.14
C TYR A 351 -4.87 -13.57 8.75
N PHE A 352 -3.97 -14.45 8.30
CA PHE A 352 -3.53 -14.53 6.91
C PHE A 352 -3.57 -15.99 6.46
N GLY A 353 -4.06 -16.19 5.24
CA GLY A 353 -4.13 -17.47 4.55
C GLY A 353 -4.23 -17.30 3.03
N PRO A 354 -4.19 -18.39 2.25
CA PRO A 354 -4.24 -18.37 0.78
C PRO A 354 -5.43 -17.62 0.18
N GLU A 355 -6.53 -17.54 0.90
CA GLU A 355 -7.75 -16.82 0.55
C GLU A 355 -7.72 -15.32 0.90
N THR A 356 -6.58 -14.80 1.39
CA THR A 356 -6.42 -13.40 1.84
C THR A 356 -5.47 -12.57 0.95
N PRO A 357 -5.68 -12.50 -0.38
CA PRO A 357 -4.83 -11.72 -1.27
C PRO A 357 -4.83 -10.24 -0.87
N THR A 358 -3.64 -9.65 -0.84
CA THR A 358 -3.39 -8.35 -0.22
C THR A 358 -2.98 -7.31 -1.27
N LEU A 359 -3.59 -6.14 -1.28
CA LEU A 359 -3.16 -5.00 -2.09
C LEU A 359 -1.96 -4.31 -1.43
N ALA A 360 -0.90 -4.06 -2.20
CA ALA A 360 0.27 -3.35 -1.70
C ALA A 360 -0.04 -1.88 -1.37
N PRO A 361 0.67 -1.27 -0.40
CA PRO A 361 0.71 0.18 -0.24
C PRO A 361 1.40 0.82 -1.46
N LEU A 362 0.64 1.56 -2.26
CA LEU A 362 1.08 2.10 -3.55
C LEU A 362 1.04 3.63 -3.53
N THR A 363 2.20 4.27 -3.39
CA THR A 363 2.28 5.76 -3.43
C THR A 363 1.66 6.30 -4.72
N THR A 364 0.84 7.35 -4.59
CA THR A 364 0.00 7.99 -5.63
C THR A 364 -1.12 7.17 -6.27
N GLN A 365 -1.25 5.86 -5.97
CA GLN A 365 -2.23 4.97 -6.60
C GLN A 365 -3.13 4.22 -5.61
N GLY A 366 -2.66 3.95 -4.39
CA GLY A 366 -3.39 3.32 -3.28
C GLY A 366 -4.39 4.27 -2.61
N ASN A 367 -5.04 5.11 -3.41
CA ASN A 367 -6.08 6.04 -2.98
C ASN A 367 -7.39 5.27 -2.69
N LEU A 368 -8.25 5.87 -1.86
CA LEU A 368 -9.49 5.24 -1.38
C LEU A 368 -10.38 4.68 -2.52
N PRO A 369 -10.63 5.41 -3.64
CA PRO A 369 -11.37 4.88 -4.79
C PRO A 369 -10.77 3.59 -5.36
N PHE A 370 -9.45 3.53 -5.57
CA PHE A 370 -8.79 2.33 -6.10
C PHE A 370 -8.87 1.15 -5.11
N ARG A 371 -8.67 1.41 -3.82
CA ARG A 371 -8.73 0.37 -2.79
C ARG A 371 -10.15 -0.19 -2.62
N ARG A 372 -11.17 0.66 -2.64
CA ARG A 372 -12.59 0.25 -2.62
C ARG A 372 -12.92 -0.66 -3.81
N LEU A 373 -12.49 -0.27 -5.02
CA LEU A 373 -12.62 -1.11 -6.22
C LEU A 373 -11.91 -2.47 -6.05
N CYS A 374 -10.72 -2.51 -5.46
CA CYS A 374 -10.01 -3.77 -5.20
C CYS A 374 -10.75 -4.66 -4.18
N VAL A 375 -11.31 -4.09 -3.11
CA VAL A 375 -12.10 -4.85 -2.11
C VAL A 375 -13.35 -5.46 -2.74
N GLU A 376 -14.08 -4.70 -3.55
CA GLU A 376 -15.25 -5.21 -4.31
C GLU A 376 -14.92 -6.34 -5.29
N LEU A 377 -13.65 -6.43 -5.71
CA LEU A 377 -13.16 -7.48 -6.60
C LEU A 377 -12.48 -8.65 -5.86
N GLY A 378 -12.53 -8.69 -4.53
CA GLY A 378 -12.05 -9.82 -3.71
C GLY A 378 -10.75 -9.58 -2.92
N CYS A 379 -10.22 -8.36 -2.88
CA CYS A 379 -9.05 -8.03 -2.07
C CYS A 379 -9.36 -8.05 -0.56
N GLN A 380 -8.54 -8.75 0.22
CA GLN A 380 -8.79 -9.01 1.66
C GLN A 380 -7.91 -8.21 2.62
N LEU A 381 -6.93 -7.46 2.11
CA LEU A 381 -6.22 -6.44 2.89
C LEU A 381 -5.79 -5.30 1.97
N THR A 382 -6.14 -4.08 2.33
CA THR A 382 -5.70 -2.85 1.68
C THR A 382 -4.86 -2.02 2.65
N TYR A 383 -3.96 -1.20 2.10
CA TYR A 383 -3.14 -0.29 2.89
C TYR A 383 -3.36 1.16 2.48
N SER A 384 -3.23 2.08 3.42
CA SER A 384 -2.96 3.48 3.08
C SER A 384 -1.74 3.59 2.16
N GLU A 385 -1.65 4.68 1.40
CA GLU A 385 -0.35 5.10 0.88
C GLU A 385 0.64 5.33 2.04
N MET A 386 1.94 5.32 1.73
CA MET A 386 3.01 5.53 2.73
C MET A 386 2.93 6.94 3.35
N ALA A 387 2.36 7.03 4.56
CA ALA A 387 2.35 8.25 5.35
C ALA A 387 3.71 8.49 6.01
N ILE A 388 4.13 9.75 6.15
CA ILE A 388 5.36 10.07 6.90
C ILE A 388 5.02 10.27 8.37
N GLY A 389 5.61 9.47 9.27
CA GLY A 389 5.28 9.48 10.70
C GLY A 389 5.42 10.87 11.35
N MET A 390 6.44 11.64 10.95
CA MET A 390 6.60 13.04 11.39
C MET A 390 5.43 13.93 10.96
N ASN A 391 4.88 13.72 9.76
CA ASN A 391 3.75 14.52 9.25
C ASN A 391 2.46 14.23 10.04
N LEU A 392 2.23 12.96 10.41
CA LEU A 392 1.11 12.57 11.27
C LEU A 392 1.22 13.26 12.64
N VAL A 393 2.39 13.15 13.30
CA VAL A 393 2.69 13.79 14.60
C VAL A 393 2.57 15.34 14.53
N GLN A 394 2.85 15.94 13.38
CA GLN A 394 2.68 17.40 13.13
C GLN A 394 1.26 17.82 12.73
N GLY A 395 0.30 16.90 12.64
CA GLY A 395 -1.08 17.22 12.25
C GLY A 395 -1.25 17.60 10.77
N ASN A 396 -0.29 17.25 9.90
CA ASN A 396 -0.30 17.66 8.50
C ASN A 396 -1.45 16.97 7.75
N LYS A 397 -2.38 17.79 7.23
CA LYS A 397 -3.64 17.32 6.61
C LYS A 397 -3.42 16.28 5.50
N SER A 398 -2.38 16.43 4.69
CA SER A 398 -2.03 15.53 3.58
C SER A 398 -1.89 14.08 4.00
N ASP A 399 -1.18 13.82 5.10
CA ASP A 399 -0.86 12.46 5.54
C ASP A 399 -2.02 11.87 6.35
N TRP A 400 -2.78 12.70 7.06
CA TRP A 400 -4.04 12.29 7.71
C TRP A 400 -5.14 11.93 6.70
N THR A 401 -5.19 12.54 5.51
CA THR A 401 -6.11 12.13 4.43
C THR A 401 -5.85 10.70 3.95
N LEU A 402 -4.61 10.22 4.02
CA LEU A 402 -4.25 8.84 3.62
C LEU A 402 -4.85 7.77 4.54
N MET A 403 -5.20 8.14 5.79
CA MET A 403 -5.77 7.23 6.79
C MET A 403 -7.28 7.01 6.60
N LYS A 404 -7.96 7.83 5.77
CA LYS A 404 -9.37 7.64 5.44
C LYS A 404 -9.55 6.32 4.68
N ALA A 405 -10.58 5.58 5.04
CA ALA A 405 -10.98 4.35 4.37
C ALA A 405 -12.50 4.31 4.18
N HIS A 406 -12.97 3.52 3.22
CA HIS A 406 -14.40 3.24 3.08
C HIS A 406 -14.84 2.18 4.10
N GLU A 407 -16.12 2.16 4.49
CA GLU A 407 -16.69 1.16 5.40
C GLU A 407 -16.51 -0.28 4.91
N SER A 408 -16.46 -0.49 3.59
CA SER A 408 -16.12 -1.80 3.01
C SER A 408 -14.69 -2.26 3.36
N GLU A 409 -13.76 -1.34 3.60
CA GLU A 409 -12.41 -1.66 4.11
C GLU A 409 -12.38 -1.84 5.64
N ALA A 410 -13.46 -1.48 6.34
CA ALA A 410 -13.67 -1.71 7.78
C ALA A 410 -14.54 -2.95 8.07
N SER A 411 -14.83 -3.77 7.05
CA SER A 411 -15.41 -5.09 7.23
C SER A 411 -14.34 -6.17 7.40
N PRO A 412 -14.62 -7.32 8.03
CA PRO A 412 -13.67 -8.42 8.17
C PRO A 412 -13.24 -9.05 6.83
N PRO A 413 -12.03 -9.64 6.74
CA PRO A 413 -11.60 -10.39 5.57
C PRO A 413 -12.44 -11.66 5.37
N THR A 414 -12.51 -12.18 4.14
CA THR A 414 -13.15 -13.46 3.86
C THR A 414 -12.30 -14.61 4.41
N ILE A 415 -12.96 -15.62 4.97
CA ILE A 415 -12.37 -16.84 5.51
C ILE A 415 -13.04 -18.03 4.81
N ALA A 416 -12.26 -19.02 4.39
CA ALA A 416 -12.72 -20.22 3.67
C ALA A 416 -13.03 -21.37 4.64
N PRO A 417 -14.31 -21.69 4.92
CA PRO A 417 -14.68 -22.70 5.92
C PRO A 417 -14.02 -24.06 5.63
N GLY A 418 -13.39 -24.65 6.64
CA GLY A 418 -12.72 -25.96 6.54
C GLY A 418 -11.37 -25.97 5.80
N LYS A 419 -10.90 -24.84 5.24
CA LYS A 419 -9.54 -24.68 4.70
C LYS A 419 -8.68 -23.74 5.54
N SER A 420 -9.30 -22.71 6.11
CA SER A 420 -8.65 -21.74 6.97
C SER A 420 -8.30 -22.34 8.33
N PHE A 421 -7.01 -22.30 8.70
CA PHE A 421 -6.56 -22.64 10.06
C PHE A 421 -6.79 -21.46 11.02
N VAL A 422 -8.07 -21.16 11.26
CA VAL A 422 -8.53 -20.13 12.18
C VAL A 422 -8.32 -20.59 13.63
N PHE A 423 -8.05 -19.65 14.53
CA PHE A 423 -7.82 -19.95 15.94
C PHE A 423 -9.14 -20.18 16.68
N ASP A 424 -9.13 -21.03 17.70
CA ASP A 424 -10.34 -21.41 18.44
C ASP A 424 -11.01 -20.23 19.19
N ASP A 425 -10.28 -19.14 19.39
CA ASP A 425 -10.71 -17.87 20.01
C ASP A 425 -10.61 -16.65 19.07
N TYR A 426 -10.52 -16.87 17.74
CA TYR A 426 -10.44 -15.77 16.77
C TYR A 426 -11.79 -15.06 16.59
N ASP A 427 -11.92 -13.87 17.15
CA ASP A 427 -13.06 -12.99 16.90
C ASP A 427 -12.97 -12.34 15.50
N HIS A 428 -13.58 -13.03 14.53
CA HIS A 428 -13.64 -12.60 13.14
C HIS A 428 -14.29 -11.22 12.97
N ASN A 429 -15.30 -10.88 13.78
CA ASN A 429 -16.02 -9.60 13.67
C ASN A 429 -15.14 -8.40 14.05
N ARG A 430 -14.05 -8.63 14.78
CA ARG A 430 -13.10 -7.58 15.14
C ARG A 430 -11.98 -7.41 14.13
N ASP A 431 -11.70 -8.37 13.25
CA ASP A 431 -10.71 -8.17 12.17
C ASP A 431 -11.27 -7.24 11.07
N LEU A 432 -10.39 -6.60 10.30
CA LEU A 432 -10.73 -5.54 9.33
C LEU A 432 -9.95 -5.75 8.03
N ARG A 433 -10.25 -5.00 6.97
CA ARG A 433 -9.49 -5.02 5.71
C ARG A 433 -8.48 -3.87 5.55
N PHE A 434 -8.56 -2.77 6.30
CA PHE A 434 -7.70 -1.58 6.10
C PHE A 434 -6.52 -1.47 7.08
N GLY A 435 -5.28 -1.40 6.58
CA GLY A 435 -4.06 -1.12 7.37
C GLY A 435 -3.45 0.26 7.08
N ALA A 436 -2.74 0.85 8.05
CA ALA A 436 -1.97 2.07 7.84
C ALA A 436 -0.48 1.77 7.63
N GLN A 437 0.11 2.14 6.49
CA GLN A 437 1.58 2.09 6.33
C GLN A 437 2.22 3.44 6.66
N ILE A 438 3.19 3.42 7.58
CA ILE A 438 4.01 4.59 7.94
C ILE A 438 5.48 4.39 7.57
N SER A 439 6.15 5.49 7.22
CA SER A 439 7.60 5.57 7.10
C SER A 439 8.16 6.56 8.11
N GLY A 440 9.24 6.18 8.78
CA GLY A 440 9.97 7.03 9.72
C GLY A 440 11.46 6.71 9.74
N ASN A 441 12.25 7.65 10.26
CA ASN A 441 13.70 7.54 10.33
C ASN A 441 14.26 7.59 11.76
N GLN A 442 13.42 7.63 12.81
CA GLN A 442 13.84 7.52 14.21
C GLN A 442 12.78 6.76 15.03
N PRO A 443 13.16 5.96 16.06
CA PRO A 443 12.21 5.24 16.92
C PRO A 443 11.12 6.13 17.52
N TRP A 444 11.51 7.27 18.10
CA TRP A 444 10.55 8.20 18.73
C TRP A 444 9.46 8.72 17.78
N ILE A 445 9.77 8.86 16.49
CA ILE A 445 8.81 9.35 15.48
C ILE A 445 7.73 8.29 15.24
N VAL A 446 8.14 7.03 15.04
CA VAL A 446 7.18 5.95 14.74
C VAL A 446 6.41 5.50 15.98
N THR A 447 7.02 5.57 17.17
CA THR A 447 6.32 5.42 18.45
C THR A 447 5.18 6.45 18.59
N LYS A 448 5.48 7.74 18.42
CA LYS A 448 4.44 8.79 18.49
C LYS A 448 3.46 8.74 17.33
N ALA A 449 3.87 8.24 16.16
CA ALA A 449 2.95 8.00 15.05
C ALA A 449 1.97 6.86 15.36
N ALA A 450 2.44 5.74 15.93
CA ALA A 450 1.57 4.64 16.36
C ALA A 450 0.58 5.07 17.45
N ASP A 451 1.03 5.88 18.42
CA ASP A 451 0.19 6.50 19.45
C ASP A 451 -0.95 7.35 18.85
N VAL A 452 -0.65 8.30 17.95
CA VAL A 452 -1.71 9.13 17.34
C VAL A 452 -2.62 8.34 16.39
N LEU A 453 -2.13 7.29 15.75
CA LEU A 453 -2.96 6.41 14.92
C LEU A 453 -3.94 5.63 15.79
N ASN A 454 -3.48 5.04 16.90
CA ASN A 454 -4.33 4.38 17.89
C ASN A 454 -5.40 5.32 18.46
N ARG A 455 -5.03 6.57 18.79
CA ARG A 455 -5.99 7.57 19.34
C ARG A 455 -7.04 8.07 18.34
N TYR A 456 -6.75 8.10 17.03
CA TYR A 456 -7.58 8.81 16.05
C TYR A 456 -8.06 7.97 14.86
N CYS A 457 -7.61 6.73 14.70
CA CYS A 457 -8.00 5.83 13.62
C CYS A 457 -8.43 4.47 14.21
N PRO A 458 -9.65 4.37 14.78
CA PRO A 458 -10.11 3.14 15.45
C PRO A 458 -10.32 1.98 14.49
N ASN A 459 -10.54 2.23 13.19
CA ASN A 459 -10.73 1.21 12.16
C ASN A 459 -9.42 0.95 11.39
N LEU A 460 -8.35 0.62 12.12
CA LEU A 460 -7.09 0.14 11.55
C LEU A 460 -6.91 -1.34 11.89
N ARG A 461 -6.82 -2.20 10.89
CA ARG A 461 -6.44 -3.62 11.03
C ARG A 461 -5.07 -3.76 11.69
N LEU A 462 -4.10 -2.97 11.23
CA LEU A 462 -2.69 -3.05 11.59
C LEU A 462 -1.99 -1.72 11.27
N ILE A 463 -0.79 -1.52 11.83
CA ILE A 463 0.14 -0.46 11.43
C ILE A 463 1.43 -1.10 10.89
N ASP A 464 1.77 -0.80 9.65
CA ASP A 464 2.94 -1.34 8.96
C ASP A 464 4.10 -0.34 8.92
N LEU A 465 5.29 -0.81 9.28
CA LEU A 465 6.53 -0.06 9.14
C LEU A 465 7.13 -0.29 7.74
N ASN A 466 7.20 0.77 6.95
CA ASN A 466 7.87 0.73 5.65
C ASN A 466 9.39 0.67 5.83
N CYS A 467 9.95 -0.52 5.61
CA CYS A 467 11.38 -0.82 5.58
C CYS A 467 11.87 -1.17 4.16
N GLY A 468 11.08 -0.89 3.12
CA GLY A 468 11.32 -1.37 1.75
C GLY A 468 11.30 -0.31 0.66
N CYS A 469 10.84 0.91 0.94
CA CYS A 469 10.73 2.01 -0.02
C CYS A 469 12.12 2.38 -0.60
N PRO A 470 12.32 2.37 -1.94
CA PRO A 470 13.61 2.65 -2.56
C PRO A 470 13.86 4.15 -2.83
N ILE A 471 12.84 5.00 -2.65
CA ILE A 471 12.88 6.44 -2.97
C ILE A 471 14.09 7.10 -2.31
N ASP A 472 14.91 7.76 -3.12
CA ASP A 472 16.16 8.38 -2.69
C ASP A 472 16.01 9.38 -1.55
N MET A 473 14.95 10.20 -1.56
CA MET A 473 14.64 11.15 -0.48
C MET A 473 14.40 10.44 0.86
N VAL A 474 13.61 9.36 0.85
CA VAL A 474 13.29 8.55 2.04
C VAL A 474 14.53 7.80 2.52
N PHE A 475 15.26 7.15 1.62
CA PHE A 475 16.50 6.45 1.92
C PHE A 475 17.56 7.38 2.53
N LYS A 476 17.80 8.55 1.91
CA LYS A 476 18.78 9.55 2.40
C LYS A 476 18.40 10.13 3.77
N SER A 477 17.11 10.17 4.12
CA SER A 477 16.66 10.54 5.46
C SER A 477 16.94 9.47 6.54
N GLY A 478 17.30 8.24 6.15
CA GLY A 478 17.48 7.10 7.06
C GLY A 478 16.19 6.34 7.41
N GLY A 479 15.19 6.40 6.53
CA GLY A 479 13.94 5.61 6.59
C GLY A 479 13.75 4.73 5.33
N GLY A 480 12.64 4.01 5.24
CA GLY A 480 12.40 3.08 4.14
C GLY A 480 13.46 1.99 4.08
N SER A 481 13.94 1.67 2.87
CA SER A 481 14.99 0.64 2.67
C SER A 481 16.35 0.95 3.32
N ALA A 482 16.59 2.15 3.87
CA ALA A 482 17.77 2.42 4.68
C ALA A 482 17.76 1.66 6.03
N LEU A 483 16.57 1.30 6.53
CA LEU A 483 16.43 0.55 7.78
C LEU A 483 16.99 -0.88 7.68
N LEU A 484 17.08 -1.44 6.47
CA LEU A 484 17.66 -2.77 6.21
C LEU A 484 19.15 -2.86 6.61
N GLU A 485 19.87 -1.74 6.63
CA GLU A 485 21.26 -1.65 7.12
C GLU A 485 21.34 -1.11 8.56
N SER A 486 20.20 -1.01 9.26
CA SER A 486 20.11 -0.57 10.66
C SER A 486 19.19 -1.48 11.50
N PRO A 487 19.47 -2.80 11.59
CA PRO A 487 18.62 -3.78 12.26
C PRO A 487 18.23 -3.40 13.71
N GLY A 488 19.19 -2.95 14.53
CA GLY A 488 18.90 -2.53 15.92
C GLY A 488 17.99 -1.30 16.01
N LYS A 489 18.00 -0.43 14.99
CA LYS A 489 17.08 0.71 14.90
C LYS A 489 15.68 0.28 14.52
N MET A 490 15.56 -0.66 13.57
CA MET A 490 14.29 -1.24 13.14
C MET A 490 13.60 -2.02 14.27
N GLU A 491 14.35 -2.79 15.06
CA GLU A 491 13.79 -3.49 16.22
C GLU A 491 13.26 -2.53 17.28
N ARG A 492 14.02 -1.48 17.61
CA ARG A 492 13.60 -0.44 18.56
C ARG A 492 12.39 0.34 18.07
N MET A 493 12.26 0.55 16.75
CA MET A 493 11.07 1.11 16.12
C MET A 493 9.83 0.21 16.36
N LEU A 494 9.94 -1.09 16.11
CA LEU A 494 8.83 -2.03 16.27
C LEU A 494 8.38 -2.18 17.72
N ARG A 495 9.32 -2.35 18.67
CA ARG A 495 9.01 -2.35 20.11
C ARG A 495 8.28 -1.07 20.54
N GLY A 496 8.80 0.07 20.10
CA GLY A 496 8.19 1.38 20.34
C GLY A 496 6.84 1.61 19.67
N MET A 497 6.56 0.96 18.54
CA MET A 497 5.23 0.98 17.91
C MET A 497 4.27 0.05 18.66
N ASN A 498 4.71 -1.14 19.06
CA ASN A 498 3.90 -2.12 19.78
C ASN A 498 3.40 -1.57 21.13
N ALA A 499 4.27 -0.94 21.92
CA ALA A 499 3.92 -0.40 23.23
C ALA A 499 2.89 0.75 23.20
N LEU A 500 2.71 1.43 22.06
CA LEU A 500 1.85 2.63 21.94
C LEU A 500 0.68 2.48 20.95
N SER A 501 0.58 1.37 20.23
CA SER A 501 -0.48 1.09 19.25
C SER A 501 -1.78 0.55 19.84
N GLY A 502 -1.88 0.39 21.16
CA GLY A 502 -3.05 -0.22 21.81
C GLY A 502 -3.28 -1.63 21.30
N GLU A 503 -4.53 -1.98 20.99
CA GLU A 503 -4.89 -3.29 20.44
C GLU A 503 -4.38 -3.53 19.00
N ILE A 504 -3.89 -2.51 18.30
CA ILE A 504 -3.55 -2.60 16.88
C ILE A 504 -2.21 -3.34 16.69
N PRO A 505 -2.17 -4.44 15.92
CA PRO A 505 -0.94 -5.18 15.59
C PRO A 505 0.03 -4.39 14.71
N ILE A 506 1.32 -4.66 14.90
CA ILE A 506 2.41 -4.05 14.13
C ILE A 506 3.02 -5.03 13.13
N THR A 507 3.17 -4.61 11.88
CA THR A 507 3.80 -5.38 10.79
C THR A 507 4.97 -4.63 10.16
N ALA A 508 5.74 -5.28 9.30
CA ALA A 508 6.80 -4.62 8.54
C ALA A 508 6.90 -5.08 7.08
N LYS A 509 7.09 -4.13 6.15
CA LYS A 509 7.36 -4.41 4.74
C LYS A 509 8.83 -4.18 4.38
N ILE A 510 9.55 -5.25 4.04
CA ILE A 510 10.99 -5.24 3.72
C ILE A 510 11.28 -5.54 2.24
N ARG A 511 12.56 -5.45 1.87
CA ARG A 511 13.16 -5.90 0.59
C ARG A 511 14.26 -6.92 0.89
N THR A 512 14.75 -7.64 -0.12
CA THR A 512 15.81 -8.66 0.07
C THR A 512 17.09 -8.08 0.68
N GLY A 513 17.42 -6.82 0.34
CA GLY A 513 18.48 -6.02 0.94
C GLY A 513 18.63 -4.66 0.25
N VAL A 514 19.66 -3.89 0.62
CA VAL A 514 19.98 -2.63 -0.09
C VAL A 514 20.65 -2.92 -1.44
N LYS A 515 21.60 -3.86 -1.47
CA LYS A 515 22.34 -4.28 -2.66
C LYS A 515 21.91 -5.68 -3.08
N SER A 516 21.88 -5.94 -4.39
CA SER A 516 21.60 -7.26 -4.96
C SER A 516 22.62 -8.33 -4.50
N SER A 517 23.91 -7.97 -4.44
CA SER A 517 25.00 -8.86 -4.03
C SER A 517 25.11 -9.11 -2.52
N ARG A 518 24.24 -8.50 -1.70
CA ARG A 518 24.21 -8.68 -0.24
C ARG A 518 22.77 -8.69 0.27
N PRO A 519 22.02 -9.77 0.04
CA PRO A 519 20.74 -9.98 0.71
C PRO A 519 20.94 -10.07 2.22
N VAL A 520 19.98 -9.54 2.98
CA VAL A 520 19.99 -9.48 4.46
C VAL A 520 18.65 -9.90 5.08
N ALA A 521 17.62 -10.18 4.28
CA ALA A 521 16.28 -10.47 4.80
C ALA A 521 16.25 -11.68 5.74
N THR A 522 16.98 -12.77 5.45
CA THR A 522 17.06 -13.95 6.34
C THR A 522 17.54 -13.58 7.75
N GLN A 523 18.62 -12.81 7.86
CA GLN A 523 19.12 -12.29 9.15
C GLN A 523 18.13 -11.34 9.83
N LEU A 524 17.46 -10.47 9.05
CA LEU A 524 16.46 -9.55 9.58
C LEU A 524 15.27 -10.30 10.17
N LEU A 525 14.76 -11.34 9.50
CA LEU A 525 13.58 -12.09 9.91
C LEU A 525 13.72 -12.70 11.31
N GLY A 526 14.87 -13.30 11.64
CA GLY A 526 15.13 -13.80 12.99
C GLY A 526 15.10 -12.68 14.04
N ARG A 527 15.66 -11.51 13.74
CA ARG A 527 15.59 -10.33 14.64
C ARG A 527 14.18 -9.73 14.70
N LEU A 528 13.35 -9.86 13.66
CA LEU A 528 11.96 -9.37 13.68
C LEU A 528 11.03 -10.28 14.48
N ALA A 529 11.19 -11.60 14.34
CA ALA A 529 10.45 -12.61 15.08
C ALA A 529 10.81 -12.61 16.57
N PHE A 530 12.11 -12.61 16.89
CA PHE A 530 12.60 -12.92 18.24
C PHE A 530 13.45 -11.84 18.89
N GLY A 531 13.81 -10.80 18.14
CA GLY A 531 14.68 -9.75 18.63
C GLY A 531 16.14 -10.14 18.49
N ALA A 532 17.00 -9.23 18.91
CA ALA A 532 18.42 -9.52 19.03
C ALA A 532 18.67 -10.55 20.13
N ARG A 533 19.74 -11.36 20.04
CA ARG A 533 20.12 -12.28 21.13
C ARG A 533 20.26 -11.51 22.45
N GLU A 534 20.88 -10.35 22.39
CA GLU A 534 21.09 -9.45 23.52
C GLU A 534 19.81 -8.89 24.15
N HIS A 535 18.75 -8.72 23.36
CA HIS A 535 17.45 -8.25 23.85
C HIS A 535 16.52 -9.40 24.24
N ARG A 536 16.66 -10.60 23.66
CA ARG A 536 15.75 -11.74 23.83
C ARG A 536 15.64 -12.16 25.30
N GLU A 537 16.77 -12.21 26.01
CA GLU A 537 16.89 -12.64 27.42
C GLU A 537 16.34 -11.61 28.45
N ARG A 538 15.99 -10.39 28.00
CA ARG A 538 15.56 -9.26 28.86
C ARG A 538 14.23 -8.62 28.45
N LEU A 539 14.00 -8.50 27.15
CA LEU A 539 12.89 -7.77 26.53
C LEU A 539 11.99 -8.69 25.69
N GLY A 540 12.29 -9.99 25.63
CA GLY A 540 11.59 -10.96 24.78
C GLY A 540 11.61 -10.59 23.29
N ALA A 541 10.60 -11.04 22.57
CA ALA A 541 10.40 -10.74 21.15
C ALA A 541 9.97 -9.28 20.91
N PRO A 542 10.23 -8.71 19.72
CA PRO A 542 9.74 -7.38 19.34
C PRO A 542 8.24 -7.32 19.08
N GLY A 543 7.57 -8.46 18.91
CA GLY A 543 6.15 -8.57 18.65
C GLY A 543 5.71 -8.22 17.23
N CYS A 544 6.52 -8.50 16.19
CA CYS A 544 6.13 -8.23 14.81
C CYS A 544 5.12 -9.29 14.33
N ALA A 545 3.88 -8.90 14.07
CA ALA A 545 2.78 -9.84 13.77
C ALA A 545 2.84 -10.43 12.36
N ALA A 546 3.35 -9.67 11.40
CA ALA A 546 3.57 -10.13 10.04
C ALA A 546 4.73 -9.39 9.37
N VAL A 547 5.45 -10.06 8.48
CA VAL A 547 6.45 -9.46 7.59
C VAL A 547 6.09 -9.72 6.14
N THR A 548 6.12 -8.66 5.32
CA THR A 548 6.02 -8.79 3.85
C THR A 548 7.40 -8.61 3.22
N LEU A 549 7.89 -9.61 2.46
CA LEU A 549 9.14 -9.51 1.71
C LEU A 549 8.89 -9.22 0.23
N HIS A 550 9.33 -8.05 -0.24
CA HIS A 550 9.47 -7.82 -1.68
C HIS A 550 10.73 -8.52 -2.20
N GLY A 551 10.58 -9.42 -3.18
CA GLY A 551 11.64 -10.23 -3.79
C GLY A 551 12.66 -9.45 -4.63
N ARG A 552 12.93 -8.18 -4.32
CA ARG A 552 13.97 -7.37 -4.96
C ARG A 552 14.77 -6.62 -3.90
N SER A 553 16.02 -6.32 -4.19
CA SER A 553 16.82 -5.37 -3.43
C SER A 553 16.38 -3.93 -3.71
N ARG A 554 16.83 -2.96 -2.91
CA ARG A 554 16.63 -1.53 -3.22
C ARG A 554 17.26 -1.18 -4.58
N GLU A 555 18.52 -1.59 -4.77
CA GLU A 555 19.32 -1.34 -5.98
C GLU A 555 18.62 -1.80 -7.26
N GLN A 556 18.00 -2.99 -7.24
CA GLN A 556 17.27 -3.52 -8.40
C GLN A 556 16.03 -2.70 -8.78
N ARG A 557 15.51 -1.85 -7.89
CA ARG A 557 14.25 -1.08 -8.05
C ARG A 557 13.13 -1.94 -8.63
N TYR A 558 12.88 -1.83 -9.93
CA TYR A 558 11.95 -2.65 -10.72
C TYR A 558 12.57 -3.29 -11.98
N THR A 559 13.88 -3.12 -12.21
CA THR A 559 14.65 -3.50 -13.42
C THR A 559 14.91 -5.01 -13.61
N LYS A 560 14.71 -5.82 -12.56
CA LYS A 560 14.85 -7.30 -12.59
C LYS A 560 13.54 -7.96 -12.19
N LYS A 561 13.37 -9.26 -12.42
CA LYS A 561 12.24 -10.04 -11.88
C LYS A 561 12.34 -10.12 -10.34
N ALA A 562 11.20 -10.33 -9.67
CA ALA A 562 11.20 -10.69 -8.26
C ALA A 562 11.75 -12.12 -8.06
N ASP A 563 12.63 -12.28 -7.06
CA ASP A 563 13.22 -13.55 -6.66
C ASP A 563 12.30 -14.27 -5.67
N TRP A 564 11.47 -15.17 -6.20
CA TRP A 564 10.58 -16.02 -5.42
C TRP A 564 11.27 -17.23 -4.80
N GLY A 565 12.46 -17.61 -5.27
CA GLY A 565 13.28 -18.65 -4.63
C GLY A 565 13.77 -18.17 -3.27
N TYR A 566 14.35 -16.97 -3.23
CA TYR A 566 14.79 -16.33 -1.98
C TYR A 566 13.62 -15.97 -1.04
N ILE A 567 12.42 -15.69 -1.58
CA ILE A 567 11.19 -15.61 -0.75
C ILE A 567 10.88 -16.97 -0.12
N GLY A 568 10.97 -18.07 -0.87
CA GLY A 568 10.77 -19.43 -0.36
C GLY A 568 11.78 -19.84 0.71
N GLU A 569 13.06 -19.48 0.55
CA GLU A 569 14.09 -19.65 1.59
C GLU A 569 13.72 -18.90 2.88
N CYS A 570 13.26 -17.65 2.74
CA CYS A 570 12.82 -16.82 3.87
C CYS A 570 11.54 -17.36 4.54
N ALA A 571 10.59 -17.91 3.77
CA ALA A 571 9.38 -18.54 4.29
C ALA A 571 9.70 -19.83 5.05
N ALA A 572 10.57 -20.67 4.49
CA ALA A 572 11.08 -21.87 5.15
C ALA A 572 11.78 -21.52 6.46
N LEU A 573 12.58 -20.44 6.50
CA LEU A 573 13.22 -19.96 7.72
C LEU A 573 12.21 -19.50 8.78
N ILE A 574 11.16 -18.76 8.42
CA ILE A 574 10.10 -18.36 9.36
C ILE A 574 9.31 -19.57 9.85
N LYS A 575 9.06 -20.56 8.99
CA LYS A 575 8.48 -21.82 9.42
C LYS A 575 9.40 -22.52 10.42
N THR A 576 10.68 -22.68 10.10
CA THR A 576 11.67 -23.24 11.04
C THR A 576 11.71 -22.47 12.35
N TYR A 577 11.56 -21.15 12.36
CA TYR A 577 11.45 -20.36 13.58
C TYR A 577 10.16 -20.64 14.37
N ASN A 578 9.02 -20.78 13.71
CA ASN A 578 7.77 -21.15 14.36
C ASN A 578 7.81 -22.58 14.91
N ASP A 579 8.46 -23.51 14.20
CA ASP A 579 8.68 -24.91 14.57
C ASP A 579 9.76 -25.06 15.67
N GLU A 580 10.85 -24.28 15.64
CA GLU A 580 11.89 -24.20 16.69
C GLU A 580 11.30 -23.72 18.02
N LYS A 581 10.35 -22.78 17.96
CA LYS A 581 9.58 -22.33 19.12
C LYS A 581 8.75 -23.48 19.71
N ASP A 582 8.13 -24.32 18.88
CA ASP A 582 7.42 -25.53 19.32
C ASP A 582 8.37 -26.62 19.85
N ALA A 583 9.62 -26.66 19.41
CA ALA A 583 10.64 -27.61 19.89
C ALA A 583 11.39 -27.14 21.15
N LEU A 584 11.32 -25.85 21.49
CA LEU A 584 11.97 -25.25 22.67
C LEU A 584 11.14 -25.36 23.96
N THR A 585 9.96 -25.98 23.92
CA THR A 585 8.95 -26.10 25.00
C THR A 585 9.38 -26.88 26.25
N ASP A 586 10.66 -27.20 26.41
CA ASP A 586 11.22 -27.85 27.60
C ASP A 586 12.64 -27.31 27.94
N THR A 587 12.89 -26.02 27.74
CA THR A 587 14.16 -25.37 28.11
C THR A 587 13.97 -23.95 28.64
N ALA A 588 14.87 -23.50 29.52
CA ALA A 588 14.88 -22.14 30.09
C ALA A 588 15.20 -21.01 29.07
N ALA A 589 15.12 -21.27 27.77
CA ALA A 589 15.36 -20.35 26.68
C ALA A 589 14.08 -20.02 25.86
N GLU A 590 12.91 -20.46 26.32
CA GLU A 590 11.62 -20.15 25.70
C GLU A 590 11.41 -18.62 25.61
N PRO A 591 11.00 -18.07 24.46
CA PRO A 591 10.66 -16.66 24.35
C PRO A 591 9.36 -16.37 25.13
N ASP A 592 9.40 -15.41 26.05
CA ASP A 592 8.23 -14.94 26.81
C ASP A 592 7.01 -14.75 25.89
N ALA A 593 6.02 -15.62 26.05
CA ALA A 593 4.81 -15.65 25.24
C ALA A 593 4.06 -14.31 25.24
N SER A 594 4.20 -13.51 26.31
CA SER A 594 3.58 -12.19 26.38
C SER A 594 4.16 -11.20 25.36
N THR A 595 5.41 -11.40 24.94
CA THR A 595 6.13 -10.58 23.96
C THR A 595 5.95 -11.03 22.51
N LEU A 596 5.39 -12.22 22.29
CA LEU A 596 5.06 -12.73 20.95
C LEU A 596 3.76 -12.08 20.42
N PRO A 597 3.59 -11.97 19.08
CA PRO A 597 2.35 -11.47 18.50
C PRO A 597 1.13 -12.31 18.91
N ASN A 598 -0.04 -11.69 19.06
CA ASN A 598 -1.27 -12.44 19.31
C ASN A 598 -1.74 -13.20 18.04
N SER A 599 -1.32 -14.44 17.90
CA SER A 599 -1.66 -15.41 16.85
C SER A 599 -1.65 -16.82 17.46
N LYS A 600 -1.99 -17.88 16.70
CA LYS A 600 -1.75 -19.25 17.22
C LYS A 600 -0.27 -19.39 17.55
N ASP A 601 0.00 -19.89 18.74
CA ASP A 601 1.33 -20.32 19.16
C ASP A 601 2.39 -19.20 18.99
N GLY A 602 1.97 -17.93 19.09
CA GLY A 602 2.83 -16.75 18.95
C GLY A 602 3.52 -16.57 17.59
N ARG A 603 3.04 -17.23 16.52
CA ARG A 603 3.69 -17.22 15.19
C ARG A 603 3.71 -15.84 14.52
N MET A 604 4.78 -15.56 13.79
CA MET A 604 4.86 -14.41 12.87
C MET A 604 4.43 -14.83 11.46
N TYR A 605 3.48 -14.11 10.86
CA TYR A 605 3.02 -14.36 9.48
C TYR A 605 4.01 -13.85 8.43
N PHE A 606 4.02 -14.46 7.26
CA PHE A 606 4.90 -14.10 6.15
C PHE A 606 4.20 -13.98 4.81
N LEU A 607 4.28 -12.80 4.21
CA LEU A 607 3.71 -12.50 2.90
C LEU A 607 4.79 -12.33 1.83
N GLY A 608 4.64 -13.05 0.72
CA GLY A 608 5.46 -12.85 -0.47
C GLY A 608 5.00 -11.63 -1.27
N ASN A 609 5.92 -10.90 -1.91
CA ASN A 609 5.56 -9.76 -2.75
C ASN A 609 6.47 -9.64 -3.97
N GLY A 610 5.85 -9.46 -5.15
CA GLY A 610 6.53 -9.11 -6.39
C GLY A 610 5.98 -9.87 -7.59
N ASP A 611 5.70 -9.15 -8.66
CA ASP A 611 5.44 -9.64 -10.02
C ASP A 611 4.28 -10.64 -10.26
N CYS A 612 3.54 -11.04 -9.23
CA CYS A 612 2.27 -11.77 -9.35
C CYS A 612 1.27 -11.02 -10.24
N TYR A 613 0.79 -11.65 -11.31
CA TYR A 613 -0.11 -11.06 -12.33
C TYR A 613 -1.24 -11.99 -12.78
N SER A 614 -1.28 -13.23 -12.30
CA SER A 614 -2.33 -14.22 -12.55
C SER A 614 -2.66 -15.04 -11.30
N HIS A 615 -3.85 -15.66 -11.28
CA HIS A 615 -4.21 -16.60 -10.22
C HIS A 615 -3.28 -17.84 -10.17
N VAL A 616 -2.75 -18.28 -11.32
CA VAL A 616 -1.75 -19.36 -11.40
C VAL A 616 -0.48 -18.94 -10.65
N GLU A 617 0.11 -17.79 -10.98
CA GLU A 617 1.29 -17.28 -10.27
C GLU A 617 1.00 -17.09 -8.77
N TYR A 618 -0.17 -16.59 -8.40
CA TYR A 618 -0.58 -16.47 -6.99
C TYR A 618 -0.55 -17.84 -6.28
N GLN A 619 -1.20 -18.85 -6.86
CA GLN A 619 -1.28 -20.19 -6.30
C GLN A 619 0.09 -20.89 -6.27
N GLU A 620 0.90 -20.72 -7.31
CA GLU A 620 2.28 -21.21 -7.36
C GLU A 620 3.14 -20.55 -6.27
N HIS A 621 3.00 -19.24 -6.05
CA HIS A 621 3.74 -18.54 -5.01
C HIS A 621 3.35 -19.01 -3.60
N VAL A 622 2.05 -19.14 -3.31
CA VAL A 622 1.56 -19.73 -2.04
C VAL A 622 2.08 -21.17 -1.87
N THR A 623 1.98 -22.01 -2.90
CA THR A 623 2.29 -23.45 -2.79
C THR A 623 3.80 -23.72 -2.76
N ASN A 624 4.56 -23.12 -3.67
CA ASN A 624 5.99 -23.42 -3.88
C ASN A 624 6.89 -22.60 -2.95
N ALA A 625 6.60 -21.30 -2.77
CA ALA A 625 7.33 -20.46 -1.83
C ALA A 625 6.79 -20.56 -0.39
N ARG A 626 5.66 -21.26 -0.16
CA ARG A 626 5.11 -21.56 1.17
C ARG A 626 4.87 -20.32 2.05
N VAL A 627 4.45 -19.23 1.42
CA VAL A 627 4.03 -17.99 2.09
C VAL A 627 2.57 -18.11 2.55
N ASP A 628 2.20 -17.43 3.63
CA ASP A 628 0.82 -17.46 4.15
C ASP A 628 -0.16 -16.78 3.17
N SER A 629 0.30 -15.73 2.48
CA SER A 629 -0.44 -15.04 1.41
C SER A 629 0.52 -14.26 0.51
N VAL A 630 0.03 -13.77 -0.62
CA VAL A 630 0.77 -12.90 -1.54
C VAL A 630 0.20 -11.48 -1.53
N MET A 631 1.09 -10.50 -1.39
CA MET A 631 0.80 -9.09 -1.61
C MET A 631 1.06 -8.71 -3.07
N ILE A 632 0.06 -8.11 -3.71
CA ILE A 632 -0.01 -7.76 -5.12
C ILE A 632 0.13 -6.24 -5.29
N GLY A 633 1.06 -5.80 -6.14
CA GLY A 633 1.28 -4.37 -6.44
C GLY A 633 0.81 -4.03 -7.86
N ARG A 634 1.78 -3.81 -8.76
CA ARG A 634 1.54 -3.47 -10.17
C ARG A 634 0.55 -4.41 -10.89
N GLY A 635 0.49 -5.70 -10.53
CA GLY A 635 -0.48 -6.64 -11.09
C GLY A 635 -1.93 -6.18 -10.90
N ALA A 636 -2.28 -5.67 -9.72
CA ALA A 636 -3.59 -5.11 -9.43
C ALA A 636 -3.83 -3.77 -10.16
N LEU A 637 -2.80 -2.91 -10.31
CA LEU A 637 -2.92 -1.65 -11.06
C LEU A 637 -3.21 -1.88 -12.54
N ILE A 638 -2.60 -2.91 -13.14
CA ILE A 638 -2.86 -3.27 -14.55
C ILE A 638 -4.19 -4.05 -14.66
N LYS A 639 -4.53 -4.87 -13.66
CA LYS A 639 -5.67 -5.79 -13.69
C LYS A 639 -6.34 -5.92 -12.31
N PRO A 640 -7.26 -5.02 -11.92
CA PRO A 640 -7.86 -5.05 -10.57
C PRO A 640 -8.67 -6.33 -10.28
N TRP A 641 -9.30 -6.92 -11.30
CA TRP A 641 -10.04 -8.19 -11.19
C TRP A 641 -9.12 -9.42 -11.08
N LEU A 642 -7.80 -9.23 -10.93
CA LEU A 642 -6.89 -10.29 -10.51
C LEU A 642 -7.29 -10.92 -9.17
N TYR A 643 -7.89 -10.15 -8.26
CA TYR A 643 -8.46 -10.69 -7.01
C TYR A 643 -9.63 -11.65 -7.30
N GLU A 644 -10.49 -11.32 -8.27
CA GLU A 644 -11.63 -12.15 -8.71
C GLU A 644 -11.13 -13.41 -9.44
N GLU A 645 -10.03 -13.32 -10.20
CA GLU A 645 -9.35 -14.49 -10.77
C GLU A 645 -8.80 -15.43 -9.69
N ILE A 646 -8.21 -14.88 -8.62
CA ILE A 646 -7.64 -15.64 -7.50
C ILE A 646 -8.74 -16.36 -6.74
N GLU A 647 -9.83 -15.66 -6.40
CA GLU A 647 -10.99 -16.23 -5.73
C GLU A 647 -11.63 -17.37 -6.55
N LYS A 648 -11.76 -17.19 -7.87
CA LYS A 648 -12.38 -18.18 -8.77
C LYS A 648 -11.42 -19.25 -9.29
N GLY A 649 -10.11 -19.11 -9.08
CA GLY A 649 -9.09 -20.03 -9.58
C GLY A 649 -9.06 -20.14 -11.12
N GLN A 650 -9.39 -19.07 -11.86
CA GLN A 650 -9.44 -19.07 -13.32
C GLN A 650 -9.10 -17.71 -13.94
N TYR A 651 -8.72 -17.70 -15.22
CA TYR A 651 -8.54 -16.46 -15.98
C TYR A 651 -9.89 -15.82 -16.31
N LEU A 652 -9.98 -14.49 -16.26
CA LEU A 652 -11.20 -13.74 -16.56
C LEU A 652 -10.94 -12.75 -17.69
N ASP A 653 -11.39 -13.10 -18.89
CA ASP A 653 -11.28 -12.23 -20.07
C ASP A 653 -12.40 -11.19 -20.12
N LYS A 654 -12.27 -10.17 -19.26
CA LYS A 654 -13.26 -9.08 -19.16
C LYS A 654 -13.40 -8.33 -20.49
N SER A 655 -14.64 -8.16 -20.93
CA SER A 655 -15.03 -7.38 -22.10
C SER A 655 -14.60 -5.91 -21.98
N SER A 656 -14.61 -5.19 -23.11
CA SER A 656 -14.37 -3.74 -23.13
C SER A 656 -15.36 -2.98 -22.24
N SER A 657 -16.64 -3.35 -22.29
CA SER A 657 -17.70 -2.75 -21.47
C SER A 657 -17.50 -3.00 -19.96
N GLU A 658 -17.22 -4.24 -19.53
CA GLU A 658 -16.93 -4.53 -18.12
C GLU A 658 -15.73 -3.73 -17.59
N ARG A 659 -14.67 -3.62 -18.40
CA ARG A 659 -13.47 -2.84 -18.03
C ARG A 659 -13.77 -1.35 -17.94
N LEU A 660 -14.65 -0.83 -18.80
CA LEU A 660 -15.16 0.54 -18.73
C LEU A 660 -16.03 0.77 -17.48
N THR A 661 -16.83 -0.22 -17.04
CA THR A 661 -17.57 -0.14 -15.76
C THR A 661 -16.64 -0.04 -14.55
N TYR A 662 -15.45 -0.67 -14.56
CA TYR A 662 -14.46 -0.47 -13.47
C TYR A 662 -13.90 0.95 -13.43
N ILE A 663 -13.74 1.59 -14.61
CA ILE A 663 -13.36 3.00 -14.71
C ILE A 663 -14.50 3.88 -14.20
N GLU A 664 -15.75 3.58 -14.55
CA GLU A 664 -16.95 4.27 -14.03
C GLU A 664 -17.01 4.21 -12.50
N LYS A 665 -16.84 3.02 -11.92
CA LYS A 665 -16.81 2.81 -10.45
C LYS A 665 -15.73 3.66 -9.80
N PHE A 666 -14.51 3.67 -10.34
CA PHE A 666 -13.44 4.53 -9.82
C PHE A 666 -13.84 6.02 -9.86
N VAL A 667 -14.49 6.48 -10.93
CA VAL A 667 -14.97 7.87 -11.03
C VAL A 667 -16.01 8.17 -9.97
N ARG A 668 -17.04 7.32 -9.80
CA ARG A 668 -18.07 7.50 -8.76
C ARG A 668 -17.44 7.58 -7.37
N TYR A 669 -16.57 6.63 -7.02
CA TYR A 669 -15.90 6.60 -5.73
C TYR A 669 -14.95 7.79 -5.55
N GLY A 670 -14.33 8.29 -6.63
CA GLY A 670 -13.54 9.52 -6.61
C GLY A 670 -14.36 10.78 -6.32
N LEU A 671 -15.54 10.90 -6.91
CA LEU A 671 -16.47 12.01 -6.66
C LEU A 671 -17.00 11.98 -5.22
N GLU A 672 -17.26 10.80 -4.66
CA GLU A 672 -17.60 10.61 -3.25
C GLU A 672 -16.42 10.96 -2.31
N ALA A 673 -15.20 10.53 -2.65
CA ALA A 673 -14.01 10.66 -1.80
C ALA A 673 -13.34 12.04 -1.84
N TRP A 674 -13.41 12.74 -2.97
CA TRP A 674 -12.76 14.04 -3.19
C TRP A 674 -13.74 15.20 -3.36
N GLY A 675 -14.97 14.94 -3.78
CA GLY A 675 -16.01 15.94 -4.06
C GLY A 675 -16.45 15.92 -5.52
N SER A 676 -17.62 16.50 -5.78
CA SER A 676 -18.20 16.67 -7.12
C SER A 676 -18.12 18.11 -7.63
N ASP A 677 -17.36 18.98 -6.96
CA ASP A 677 -16.99 20.33 -7.42
C ASP A 677 -15.80 20.29 -8.40
N GLU A 678 -15.38 21.45 -8.93
CA GLU A 678 -14.27 21.54 -9.90
C GLU A 678 -12.98 20.88 -9.36
N LEU A 679 -12.68 21.10 -8.08
CA LEU A 679 -11.52 20.52 -7.40
C LEU A 679 -11.63 19.01 -7.27
N GLY A 680 -12.77 18.50 -6.79
CA GLY A 680 -13.03 17.06 -6.66
C GLY A 680 -13.03 16.32 -8.00
N ILE A 681 -13.60 16.91 -9.06
CA ILE A 681 -13.50 16.41 -10.43
C ILE A 681 -12.04 16.40 -10.90
N GLY A 682 -11.29 17.48 -10.67
CA GLY A 682 -9.88 17.56 -11.08
C GLY A 682 -8.97 16.56 -10.36
N PHE A 683 -9.21 16.30 -9.06
CA PHE A 683 -8.55 15.21 -8.33
C PHE A 683 -8.94 13.84 -8.87
N THR A 684 -10.23 13.59 -9.08
CA THR A 684 -10.74 12.33 -9.64
C THR A 684 -10.10 12.04 -11.00
N ARG A 685 -10.08 13.03 -11.90
CA ARG A 685 -9.45 12.94 -13.22
C ARG A 685 -7.95 12.65 -13.12
N ARG A 686 -7.24 13.37 -12.25
CA ARG A 686 -5.79 13.20 -12.06
C ARG A 686 -5.45 11.79 -11.60
N PHE A 687 -6.11 11.28 -10.57
CA PHE A 687 -5.82 9.93 -10.05
C PHE A 687 -6.31 8.83 -10.99
N LEU A 688 -7.39 9.06 -11.75
CA LEU A 688 -7.80 8.16 -12.83
C LEU A 688 -6.73 8.11 -13.92
N LEU A 689 -6.20 9.24 -14.40
CA LEU A 689 -5.14 9.28 -15.42
C LEU A 689 -3.84 8.62 -14.95
N GLU A 690 -3.46 8.81 -13.67
CA GLU A 690 -2.33 8.08 -13.08
C GLU A 690 -2.63 6.56 -13.06
N TRP A 691 -3.85 6.09 -12.79
CA TRP A 691 -4.20 4.65 -12.87
C TRP A 691 -4.28 4.12 -14.31
N LEU A 692 -4.85 4.88 -15.26
CA LEU A 692 -4.91 4.52 -16.68
C LEU A 692 -3.50 4.30 -17.26
N SER A 693 -2.50 5.04 -16.77
CA SER A 693 -1.07 4.85 -17.11
C SER A 693 -0.47 3.50 -16.66
N PHE A 694 -1.23 2.66 -15.93
CA PHE A 694 -0.94 1.25 -15.71
C PHE A 694 -1.90 0.35 -16.50
N THR A 695 -3.20 0.63 -16.47
CA THR A 695 -4.23 -0.25 -17.06
C THR A 695 -4.06 -0.47 -18.57
N TYR A 696 -3.53 0.51 -19.32
CA TYR A 696 -3.32 0.36 -20.77
C TYR A 696 -2.37 -0.80 -21.14
N ARG A 697 -1.56 -1.28 -20.19
CA ARG A 697 -0.67 -2.45 -20.35
C ARG A 697 -1.43 -3.79 -20.33
N TYR A 698 -2.71 -3.80 -19.96
CA TYR A 698 -3.50 -5.01 -19.95
C TYR A 698 -3.79 -5.47 -21.38
N VAL A 699 -3.22 -6.62 -21.74
CA VAL A 699 -3.61 -7.36 -22.94
C VAL A 699 -4.75 -8.32 -22.57
N PRO A 700 -5.92 -8.24 -23.22
CA PRO A 700 -7.02 -9.19 -23.02
C PRO A 700 -6.58 -10.64 -23.19
N VAL A 701 -7.09 -11.52 -22.32
CA VAL A 701 -6.69 -12.94 -22.30
C VAL A 701 -7.04 -13.63 -23.61
N GLY A 702 -8.18 -13.30 -24.22
CA GLY A 702 -8.59 -13.85 -25.52
C GLY A 702 -7.72 -13.43 -26.71
N LEU A 703 -6.86 -12.41 -26.54
CA LEU A 703 -5.92 -11.92 -27.55
C LEU A 703 -4.55 -12.60 -27.48
N LEU A 704 -4.28 -13.36 -26.41
CA LEU A 704 -2.99 -14.02 -26.21
C LEU A 704 -2.91 -15.36 -26.97
N GLU A 705 -1.77 -15.66 -27.58
CA GLU A 705 -1.49 -16.95 -28.21
C GLU A 705 -1.33 -18.07 -27.16
N TYR A 706 -0.76 -17.74 -26.00
CA TYR A 706 -0.56 -18.69 -24.89
C TYR A 706 -0.60 -17.99 -23.52
N LEU A 707 -0.84 -18.80 -22.49
CA LEU A 707 -0.90 -18.40 -21.08
C LEU A 707 0.24 -19.11 -20.30
N PRO A 708 0.72 -18.58 -19.15
CA PRO A 708 0.29 -17.35 -18.48
C PRO A 708 0.85 -16.06 -19.13
N PRO A 709 0.10 -14.93 -19.03
CA PRO A 709 0.66 -13.60 -19.30
C PRO A 709 1.76 -13.28 -18.28
N ASN A 710 2.80 -12.55 -18.68
CA ASN A 710 3.82 -12.06 -17.73
C ASN A 710 3.72 -10.54 -17.55
N LEU A 711 3.80 -10.06 -16.30
CA LEU A 711 3.75 -8.64 -15.95
C LEU A 711 4.77 -7.77 -16.72
N ASN A 712 5.91 -8.35 -17.08
CA ASN A 712 7.05 -7.66 -17.68
C ASN A 712 7.06 -7.72 -19.22
N ASP A 713 6.21 -8.56 -19.82
CA ASP A 713 6.04 -8.60 -21.26
C ASP A 713 5.32 -7.32 -21.73
N ARG A 714 5.77 -6.72 -22.83
CA ARG A 714 5.22 -5.47 -23.39
C ARG A 714 4.39 -5.80 -24.62
N PRO A 715 3.16 -5.26 -24.78
CA PRO A 715 2.41 -5.45 -26.00
C PRO A 715 3.17 -4.83 -27.20
N PRO A 716 3.31 -5.55 -28.34
CA PRO A 716 3.51 -4.89 -29.63
C PRO A 716 2.32 -3.98 -29.96
N ALA A 717 2.42 -3.17 -31.01
CA ALA A 717 1.24 -2.44 -31.50
C ALA A 717 0.16 -3.43 -31.96
N TYR A 718 -1.03 -3.32 -31.37
CA TYR A 718 -2.15 -4.21 -31.64
C TYR A 718 -3.48 -3.44 -31.63
N LYS A 719 -4.49 -3.98 -32.30
CA LYS A 719 -5.87 -3.51 -32.25
C LYS A 719 -6.67 -4.39 -31.29
N GLY A 720 -7.55 -3.78 -30.50
CA GLY A 720 -8.52 -4.53 -29.70
C GLY A 720 -9.60 -5.21 -30.53
N ARG A 721 -10.42 -6.04 -29.87
CA ARG A 721 -11.64 -6.63 -30.47
C ARG A 721 -12.63 -5.59 -30.95
N ASP A 722 -12.65 -4.43 -30.29
CA ASP A 722 -13.46 -3.28 -30.62
C ASP A 722 -12.66 -1.96 -30.45
N GLU A 723 -13.30 -0.84 -30.79
CA GLU A 723 -12.69 0.50 -30.72
C GLU A 723 -12.40 0.93 -29.28
N LEU A 724 -13.23 0.53 -28.31
CA LEU A 724 -13.08 0.88 -26.91
C LEU A 724 -11.91 0.12 -26.25
N GLU A 725 -11.71 -1.14 -26.62
CA GLU A 725 -10.56 -1.95 -26.24
C GLU A 725 -9.27 -1.39 -26.87
N THR A 726 -9.33 -0.93 -28.11
CA THR A 726 -8.22 -0.24 -28.79
C THR A 726 -7.88 1.09 -28.09
N LEU A 727 -8.88 1.89 -27.73
CA LEU A 727 -8.72 3.15 -27.00
C LEU A 727 -8.10 2.93 -25.61
N MET A 728 -8.57 1.93 -24.86
CA MET A 728 -8.02 1.57 -23.55
C MET A 728 -6.58 1.02 -23.64
N ALA A 729 -6.19 0.41 -24.76
CA ALA A 729 -4.83 -0.08 -24.99
C ALA A 729 -3.84 1.02 -25.47
N SER A 730 -4.35 2.20 -25.84
CA SER A 730 -3.52 3.29 -26.36
C SER A 730 -2.44 3.72 -25.35
N SER A 731 -1.21 3.90 -25.84
CA SER A 731 -0.12 4.50 -25.06
C SER A 731 -0.14 6.04 -25.08
N ASN A 732 -1.09 6.67 -25.77
CA ASN A 732 -1.23 8.12 -25.84
C ASN A 732 -2.07 8.63 -24.66
N TYR A 733 -1.50 9.54 -23.86
CA TYR A 733 -2.19 10.09 -22.69
C TYR A 733 -3.41 10.95 -23.05
N GLN A 734 -3.49 11.46 -24.28
CA GLN A 734 -4.68 12.17 -24.78
C GLN A 734 -5.88 11.25 -24.94
N ASP A 735 -5.67 9.96 -25.24
CA ASP A 735 -6.76 8.98 -25.28
C ASP A 735 -7.25 8.62 -23.88
N TRP A 736 -6.34 8.58 -22.90
CA TRP A 736 -6.72 8.45 -21.48
C TRP A 736 -7.55 9.66 -21.02
N ILE A 737 -7.22 10.87 -21.50
CA ILE A 737 -8.02 12.07 -21.27
C ILE A 737 -9.43 11.91 -21.85
N LYS A 738 -9.58 11.49 -23.11
CA LYS A 738 -10.89 11.21 -23.74
C LYS A 738 -11.71 10.22 -22.90
N ILE A 739 -11.09 9.14 -22.40
CA ILE A 739 -11.74 8.18 -21.49
C ILE A 739 -12.25 8.88 -20.21
N THR A 740 -11.48 9.80 -19.62
CA THR A 740 -11.97 10.56 -18.45
C THR A 740 -13.13 11.50 -18.78
N GLU A 741 -13.19 12.06 -19.99
CA GLU A 741 -14.26 12.97 -20.41
C GLU A 741 -15.61 12.28 -20.57
N MET A 742 -15.63 10.97 -20.87
CA MET A 742 -16.84 10.13 -20.89
C MET A 742 -17.63 10.17 -19.57
N PHE A 743 -16.94 10.41 -18.45
CA PHE A 743 -17.55 10.40 -17.10
C PHE A 743 -17.48 11.73 -16.36
N LEU A 744 -16.46 12.55 -16.62
CA LEU A 744 -16.19 13.80 -15.90
C LEU A 744 -16.46 15.06 -16.74
N GLY A 745 -17.03 14.90 -17.94
CA GLY A 745 -17.23 15.97 -18.91
C GLY A 745 -15.91 16.58 -19.41
N PRO A 746 -15.97 17.70 -20.15
CA PRO A 746 -14.79 18.32 -20.76
C PRO A 746 -13.74 18.78 -19.74
N VAL A 747 -12.46 18.54 -20.05
CA VAL A 747 -11.30 18.98 -19.25
C VAL A 747 -11.36 20.50 -18.94
N HIS A 748 -10.91 20.89 -17.75
CA HIS A 748 -10.74 22.31 -17.40
C HIS A 748 -9.60 22.93 -18.23
N PRO A 749 -9.75 24.12 -18.87
CA PRO A 749 -8.71 24.70 -19.73
C PRO A 749 -7.33 24.88 -19.07
N GLY A 750 -7.30 25.07 -17.75
CA GLY A 750 -6.08 25.16 -16.95
C GLY A 750 -5.53 23.83 -16.42
N PHE A 751 -6.17 22.69 -16.68
CA PHE A 751 -5.71 21.36 -16.27
C PHE A 751 -4.56 20.90 -17.16
N ARG A 752 -3.53 20.30 -16.56
CA ARG A 752 -2.42 19.68 -17.28
C ARG A 752 -2.13 18.31 -16.71
N PHE A 753 -1.94 17.32 -17.57
CA PHE A 753 -1.46 16.01 -17.19
C PHE A 753 -0.20 15.68 -17.97
N GLN A 754 0.81 15.20 -17.26
CA GLN A 754 2.00 14.60 -17.83
C GLN A 754 2.18 13.24 -17.13
N PRO A 755 2.22 12.12 -17.87
CA PRO A 755 2.48 10.80 -17.28
C PRO A 755 3.75 10.80 -16.42
N LYS A 756 3.73 10.04 -15.32
CA LYS A 756 4.89 9.92 -14.42
C LYS A 756 6.06 9.12 -15.03
N HIS A 757 5.75 8.27 -15.99
CA HIS A 757 6.68 7.37 -16.65
C HIS A 757 7.27 8.01 -17.91
N LYS A 758 8.40 7.50 -18.40
CA LYS A 758 8.67 7.53 -19.85
C LYS A 758 7.73 6.55 -20.57
N SER A 759 6.42 6.75 -20.45
CA SER A 759 5.54 6.35 -21.54
C SER A 759 5.90 7.21 -22.73
N ASN A 760 6.12 6.60 -23.89
CA ASN A 760 6.29 7.28 -25.18
C ASN A 760 4.95 7.87 -25.66
N ALA A 761 4.27 8.56 -24.75
CA ALA A 761 3.02 9.26 -24.91
C ALA A 761 3.36 10.64 -25.52
N TYR A 762 3.85 10.60 -26.76
CA TYR A 762 4.16 11.79 -27.54
C TYR A 762 2.91 12.66 -27.70
N GLU A 763 3.11 13.98 -27.83
CA GLU A 763 2.18 14.81 -28.59
C GLU A 763 2.28 14.37 -30.07
N ALA A 764 1.49 13.36 -30.44
CA ALA A 764 1.24 13.07 -31.84
C ALA A 764 0.29 14.15 -32.37
N GLU A 765 0.82 15.05 -33.21
CA GLU A 765 -0.01 15.92 -34.04
C GLU A 765 -0.72 15.07 -35.11
N GLY A 766 -2.06 15.08 -35.12
CA GLY A 766 -2.89 14.42 -36.14
C GLY A 766 -3.68 13.22 -35.63
#